data_AF-A0A9W9NC74-F1
#
_entry.id   AF-A0A9W9NC74-F1
#
_cell.length_a   1.000
_cell.length_b   1.000
_cell.length_c   1.000
_cell.angle_alpha   90.00
_cell.angle_beta   90.00
_cell.angle_gamma   90.00
#
_symmetry.space_group_name_H-M   'P 1'
#
loop_
_entity.id
_entity.type
_entity.pdbx_description
1 polymer ?
#
loop_
_entity_poly.entity_id
_entity_poly.type
_entity_poly.pdbx_seq_one_letter_code
_entity_poly.pdbx_strand_id
1 'polypeptide(L)'
;MANARSGYNLMEASMKMQTVASLPPSRAAYLKRVVKNGYPVPEQAIHFAPQELIEPPTKRLCTSEISTSASIPDPPYQLHNPNNHNLAHDVQNAMQNTSMDGSFGDSHPSGASNTPIASTIATSITSCDPFLSNSPPITPTQTKSSPSFPYGVQALDSNMIDRSKCRPRSSIPSNMKPETYGRQCIASAYASRLNPFALHPKEQAALENDLCHNHVTLYLNIRNGILRLWTRNPMVSVSRDEALGCAKEYRWMNLASFAYEWLVLHGYINHGCVEVPLPFVTRRRGRRREGPVIVVIGGDADTNPHVIVLEGRRRIGGRIYSHPLYSLDSEDLPEGLVPKAEMGAQIIVGFDRGNPLDQVIRSQLGLHYHLLRDLSTIYDSDGTPVHEVQDAMDQKLYNDVLDRSGFYRHKALVKPAAEGDRDMIEDGRESTTDTGISIKVYEDARAAGTTHLLVPTKRVRRRRGVGHKTTENRPIIVDAGDDVGHSKEQPAALTCQNTGWELNPGVSEEDTIELDGIASARPRQTLGRVMDEGVKQYQHMLPLTPKDMRLLNWHFANLEYANATNINNLSLSGWDQDIGNEFEGEHSQVIGGYSQLPFGLYTLPYKLDVRTNKVVQSISYDPSETDHRKASIHCEDGEQFLADHVVYTGSLGTLKRRTIQFNPPLPDWKLGAIDRLGFGVMNKVVLVFEEPFWDTERDMFGLLREPDDRSSMIQEDYAKNRGRFYLFWNCMKTTGLPVLIALMAGDAAHQAEQTPDHEILCEVISQLRNVFKHTRVPDPLETIITRWASDKFTFGSYSYVAADALPADYDLMARNIGNLHFAGEATCGTHPATVHGAYLSGQRAAAEIIESLFGPIELPKPLIPEKSVSTTATPTEGRKNDRSPKPSTETTTQPSSTPSHQPSNDKAKKAAYEQAYWAVIYERLGPQPIRPAKAGLNPFLMYQKDYWTKCREQCDEALQATKPGAKAARDEVRHALGQMWRNASAEEKQPYLDQVEANRRLNETQLEEWRVAAENWDRLSFVVRDQWCEENPYEQWEVPGPQ
;
A
#
# COMPACT_ATOMS: atom_id res chain seq x y z
N MET A 1 -17.02 17.80 15.67
CA MET A 1 -16.68 16.44 16.14
C MET A 1 -16.48 15.55 14.91
N ALA A 2 -15.43 15.83 14.14
CA ALA A 2 -15.03 15.13 12.92
C ALA A 2 -13.69 15.73 12.48
N ASN A 3 -12.62 15.39 13.21
CA ASN A 3 -11.19 15.62 12.97
C ASN A 3 -10.45 15.16 14.24
N ALA A 4 -9.15 14.82 14.11
CA ALA A 4 -8.29 14.24 15.15
C ALA A 4 -8.74 12.86 15.67
N ARG A 5 -8.30 11.80 14.96
CA ARG A 5 -7.99 10.43 15.43
C ARG A 5 -7.45 9.65 14.23
N SER A 6 -6.12 9.63 14.10
CA SER A 6 -5.40 8.87 13.07
C SER A 6 -3.96 8.64 13.56
N GLY A 7 -3.85 7.69 14.48
CA GLY A 7 -2.65 6.99 14.92
C GLY A 7 -3.04 5.52 15.04
N TYR A 8 -2.14 4.60 14.69
CA TYR A 8 -2.28 3.15 14.94
C TYR A 8 -3.60 2.50 14.50
N ASN A 9 -3.84 2.46 13.19
CA ASN A 9 -4.85 1.58 12.60
C ASN A 9 -4.22 0.42 11.79
N LEU A 10 -3.26 -0.26 12.42
CA LEU A 10 -2.66 -1.51 11.90
C LEU A 10 -3.44 -2.78 12.30
N MET A 11 -4.53 -2.66 13.07
CA MET A 11 -5.47 -3.74 13.41
C MET A 11 -6.96 -3.30 13.51
N GLU A 12 -7.30 -2.19 14.18
CA GLU A 12 -8.71 -1.94 14.62
C GLU A 12 -9.57 -1.02 13.70
N ALA A 13 -9.63 -1.31 12.40
CA ALA A 13 -10.35 -0.49 11.40
C ALA A 13 -11.55 -1.17 10.72
N SER A 14 -12.49 -1.79 11.46
CA SER A 14 -13.66 -2.45 10.83
C SER A 14 -14.99 -2.34 11.59
N MET A 15 -15.90 -1.48 11.10
CA MET A 15 -17.35 -1.77 11.00
C MET A 15 -18.15 -0.63 10.32
N LYS A 16 -18.58 -0.84 9.06
CA LYS A 16 -20.02 -0.92 8.69
C LYS A 16 -20.30 -1.10 7.19
N MET A 17 -21.22 -2.05 6.94
CA MET A 17 -21.97 -2.35 5.70
C MET A 17 -21.26 -3.05 4.52
N GLN A 18 -21.90 -4.17 4.12
CA GLN A 18 -21.52 -5.15 3.11
C GLN A 18 -22.08 -4.74 1.70
N THR A 19 -21.66 -5.28 0.55
CA THR A 19 -21.90 -6.69 0.15
C THR A 19 -21.20 -7.13 -1.17
N VAL A 20 -20.61 -8.33 -1.11
CA VAL A 20 -20.61 -9.42 -2.13
C VAL A 20 -19.94 -9.21 -3.50
N ALA A 21 -18.92 -10.03 -3.75
CA ALA A 21 -18.73 -10.78 -5.01
C ALA A 21 -18.12 -12.17 -4.71
N SER A 22 -18.70 -13.25 -5.26
CA SER A 22 -18.17 -14.63 -5.11
C SER A 22 -17.95 -15.31 -6.48
N LEU A 23 -17.00 -16.25 -6.52
CA LEU A 23 -16.52 -16.89 -7.75
C LEU A 23 -17.47 -18.00 -8.26
N PRO A 24 -17.72 -18.11 -9.58
CA PRO A 24 -18.50 -19.20 -10.16
C PRO A 24 -17.62 -20.41 -10.58
N PRO A 25 -18.11 -21.66 -10.46
CA PRO A 25 -17.34 -22.85 -10.81
C PRO A 25 -17.32 -23.13 -12.32
N SER A 26 -16.16 -23.57 -12.87
CA SER A 26 -16.07 -24.39 -14.09
C SER A 26 -14.64 -24.90 -14.44
N ARG A 27 -13.86 -25.38 -13.45
CA ARG A 27 -12.50 -25.93 -13.68
C ARG A 27 -12.50 -27.17 -14.61
N ALA A 28 -13.49 -28.05 -14.47
CA ALA A 28 -13.54 -29.36 -15.16
C ALA A 28 -13.92 -29.33 -16.66
N ALA A 29 -14.49 -28.23 -17.18
CA ALA A 29 -15.03 -28.19 -18.54
C ALA A 29 -13.98 -27.81 -19.62
N TYR A 30 -12.93 -27.09 -19.23
CA TYR A 30 -11.92 -26.57 -20.16
C TYR A 30 -10.91 -27.65 -20.59
N LEU A 31 -10.38 -28.40 -19.62
CA LEU A 31 -9.33 -29.42 -19.83
C LEU A 31 -9.74 -30.52 -20.84
N LYS A 32 -11.02 -30.88 -20.90
CA LYS A 32 -11.52 -31.94 -21.81
C LYS A 32 -11.58 -31.57 -23.30
N ARG A 33 -11.33 -30.31 -23.70
CA ARG A 33 -11.47 -29.87 -25.11
C ARG A 33 -10.13 -29.64 -25.85
N VAL A 34 -9.01 -29.50 -25.13
CA VAL A 34 -7.68 -29.23 -25.74
C VAL A 34 -7.11 -30.45 -26.48
N VAL A 35 -7.33 -31.66 -25.94
CA VAL A 35 -6.70 -32.93 -26.38
C VAL A 35 -7.05 -33.34 -27.84
N LYS A 36 -8.10 -32.76 -28.45
CA LYS A 36 -8.69 -33.32 -29.69
C LYS A 36 -8.12 -32.77 -31.02
N ASN A 37 -7.35 -31.68 -31.01
CA ASN A 37 -7.02 -30.92 -32.24
C ASN A 37 -5.54 -30.96 -32.70
N GLY A 38 -4.71 -31.86 -32.15
CA GLY A 38 -3.49 -32.33 -32.83
C GLY A 38 -2.32 -31.35 -33.04
N TYR A 39 -2.31 -30.17 -32.39
CA TYR A 39 -1.13 -29.31 -32.35
C TYR A 39 -0.24 -29.67 -31.14
N PRO A 40 1.10 -29.65 -31.27
CA PRO A 40 2.00 -29.90 -30.16
C PRO A 40 1.94 -28.74 -29.15
N VAL A 41 1.29 -28.99 -28.01
CA VAL A 41 1.32 -28.11 -26.84
C VAL A 41 2.67 -28.27 -26.14
N PRO A 42 3.38 -27.20 -25.76
CA PRO A 42 4.52 -27.30 -24.85
C PRO A 42 4.04 -27.82 -23.49
N GLU A 43 4.42 -29.05 -23.14
CA GLU A 43 3.91 -29.83 -22.01
C GLU A 43 4.45 -29.34 -20.64
N GLN A 44 4.69 -28.04 -20.51
CA GLN A 44 5.38 -27.40 -19.37
C GLN A 44 4.57 -26.24 -18.74
N ALA A 45 3.33 -26.00 -19.20
CA ALA A 45 2.45 -24.96 -18.65
C ALA A 45 1.41 -25.46 -17.64
N ILE A 46 1.27 -26.79 -17.46
CA ILE A 46 0.33 -27.41 -16.49
C ILE A 46 1.03 -28.55 -15.69
N HIS A 47 2.34 -28.39 -15.45
CA HIS A 47 3.09 -29.18 -14.46
C HIS A 47 3.71 -28.22 -13.45
N PHE A 48 2.96 -27.88 -12.41
CA PHE A 48 3.42 -27.04 -11.29
C PHE A 48 4.26 -27.82 -10.25
N ALA A 49 5.11 -28.73 -10.74
CA ALA A 49 6.26 -29.22 -10.00
C ALA A 49 7.48 -28.48 -10.54
N PRO A 50 8.14 -27.61 -9.76
CA PRO A 50 9.35 -26.96 -10.24
C PRO A 50 10.44 -28.00 -10.49
N GLN A 51 10.98 -28.05 -11.70
CA GLN A 51 12.41 -28.37 -11.86
C GLN A 51 13.23 -27.15 -11.42
N GLU A 52 13.10 -26.80 -10.14
CA GLU A 52 14.09 -25.98 -9.46
C GLU A 52 15.43 -26.71 -9.53
N LEU A 53 16.50 -25.98 -9.85
CA LEU A 53 17.85 -26.52 -9.74
C LEU A 53 18.15 -26.73 -8.25
N ILE A 54 17.96 -27.98 -7.82
CA ILE A 54 18.00 -28.46 -6.45
C ILE A 54 19.29 -28.00 -5.76
N GLU A 55 19.17 -27.24 -4.67
CA GLU A 55 20.22 -27.22 -3.65
C GLU A 55 20.18 -28.58 -2.94
N PRO A 56 21.29 -29.33 -2.89
CA PRO A 56 21.29 -30.65 -2.28
C PRO A 56 20.96 -30.51 -0.78
N PRO A 57 19.94 -31.23 -0.26
CA PRO A 57 19.52 -31.06 1.12
C PRO A 57 20.65 -31.47 2.08
N THR A 58 20.96 -30.59 3.03
CA THR A 58 21.97 -30.82 4.07
C THR A 58 21.44 -31.84 5.10
N LYS A 59 21.25 -33.10 4.69
CA LYS A 59 20.72 -34.19 5.52
C LYS A 59 21.60 -34.46 6.73
N ARG A 60 21.29 -33.81 7.85
CA ARG A 60 21.71 -34.23 9.20
C ARG A 60 20.58 -35.02 9.85
N LEU A 61 20.49 -36.30 9.48
CA LEU A 61 19.64 -37.25 10.20
C LEU A 61 20.17 -37.41 11.62
N CYS A 62 19.34 -37.14 12.63
CA CYS A 62 19.69 -37.39 14.03
C CYS A 62 19.40 -38.85 14.38
N THR A 63 20.38 -39.73 14.18
CA THR A 63 20.28 -41.16 14.51
C THR A 63 20.83 -41.43 15.91
N SER A 64 19.99 -41.27 16.94
CA SER A 64 20.31 -41.63 18.32
C SER A 64 20.06 -43.12 18.59
N GLU A 65 20.93 -44.00 18.10
CA GLU A 65 20.85 -45.43 18.43
C GLU A 65 21.48 -45.72 19.81
N ILE A 66 20.65 -46.17 20.74
CA ILE A 66 21.09 -46.70 22.04
C ILE A 66 21.49 -48.16 21.86
N SER A 67 22.76 -48.50 22.10
CA SER A 67 23.22 -49.89 22.23
C SER A 67 24.16 -50.05 23.43
N THR A 68 24.22 -51.28 23.97
CA THR A 68 24.68 -51.53 25.35
C THR A 68 26.12 -52.03 25.48
N SER A 69 26.66 -51.89 26.70
CA SER A 69 28.03 -52.16 27.12
C SER A 69 28.59 -53.57 26.90
N ALA A 70 29.85 -53.64 26.48
CA ALA A 70 30.81 -54.73 26.74
C ALA A 70 32.25 -54.16 26.71
N SER A 71 33.26 -54.88 27.22
CA SER A 71 34.53 -54.26 27.67
C SER A 71 35.80 -55.14 27.57
N ILE A 72 36.95 -54.50 27.22
CA ILE A 72 38.35 -54.90 27.58
C ILE A 72 38.90 -56.14 26.80
N PRO A 73 40.23 -56.33 26.51
CA PRO A 73 41.45 -55.51 26.77
C PRO A 73 42.35 -55.17 25.52
N ASP A 74 43.37 -54.33 25.74
CA ASP A 74 44.64 -54.16 24.99
C ASP A 74 45.60 -55.39 25.14
N PRO A 75 46.90 -55.46 24.68
CA PRO A 75 47.86 -54.43 24.16
C PRO A 75 48.82 -54.97 23.04
N PRO A 76 50.15 -54.62 22.87
CA PRO A 76 50.98 -53.44 23.26
C PRO A 76 52.00 -52.89 22.19
N TYR A 77 52.70 -51.78 22.52
CA TYR A 77 54.09 -51.36 22.12
C TYR A 77 54.47 -51.12 20.61
N GLN A 78 55.40 -50.21 20.19
CA GLN A 78 55.91 -48.91 20.72
C GLN A 78 56.87 -48.21 19.69
N LEU A 79 57.45 -47.05 20.06
CA LEU A 79 58.53 -46.24 19.42
C LEU A 79 58.11 -45.40 18.17
N HIS A 80 58.62 -44.19 17.92
CA HIS A 80 59.66 -43.39 18.62
C HIS A 80 59.37 -41.86 18.53
N ASN A 81 59.88 -41.10 19.51
CA ASN A 81 60.06 -39.64 19.55
C ASN A 81 61.38 -39.39 20.36
N PRO A 82 61.89 -38.17 20.63
CA PRO A 82 61.53 -36.82 20.16
C PRO A 82 62.75 -35.98 19.68
N ASN A 83 62.54 -34.69 19.40
CA ASN A 83 63.37 -33.66 20.03
C ASN A 83 62.67 -32.28 20.13
N ASN A 84 63.27 -31.36 20.89
CA ASN A 84 62.58 -30.23 21.54
C ASN A 84 63.34 -28.90 21.36
N HIS A 85 62.71 -27.75 21.59
CA HIS A 85 63.27 -26.68 22.45
C HIS A 85 62.28 -25.53 22.73
N ASN A 86 62.21 -25.13 24.01
CA ASN A 86 61.47 -23.97 24.53
C ASN A 86 62.43 -22.80 24.82
N LEU A 87 61.90 -21.57 25.02
CA LEU A 87 61.85 -20.92 26.36
C LEU A 87 61.21 -19.51 26.33
N ALA A 88 60.81 -19.04 27.50
CA ALA A 88 60.32 -17.68 27.80
C ALA A 88 60.92 -17.21 29.14
N HIS A 89 60.87 -15.90 29.46
CA HIS A 89 61.13 -15.37 30.82
C HIS A 89 60.64 -13.93 31.02
N ASP A 90 60.16 -13.63 32.23
CA ASP A 90 59.76 -12.29 32.72
C ASP A 90 60.91 -11.50 33.39
N VAL A 91 60.67 -10.20 33.69
CA VAL A 91 60.83 -9.53 35.01
C VAL A 91 60.67 -7.99 34.89
N GLN A 92 60.37 -7.30 36.00
CA GLN A 92 59.83 -5.91 36.07
C GLN A 92 60.84 -4.83 36.56
N ASN A 93 60.42 -3.55 36.39
CA ASN A 93 60.70 -2.36 37.23
C ASN A 93 62.12 -1.72 37.30
N ALA A 94 62.23 -0.44 36.92
CA ALA A 94 62.65 0.69 37.80
C ALA A 94 62.61 2.07 37.07
N MET A 95 62.65 3.19 37.83
CA MET A 95 62.63 4.59 37.35
C MET A 95 64.01 5.28 37.47
N GLN A 96 64.29 6.37 36.70
CA GLN A 96 64.58 7.74 37.22
C GLN A 96 65.02 8.78 36.14
N ASN A 97 65.16 10.06 36.55
CA ASN A 97 65.16 11.30 35.73
C ASN A 97 66.55 11.88 35.34
N THR A 98 66.60 12.66 34.24
CA THR A 98 67.40 13.91 33.96
C THR A 98 66.98 14.48 32.57
N SER A 99 66.97 15.77 32.15
CA SER A 99 67.52 17.11 32.54
C SER A 99 69.00 17.39 32.15
N MET A 100 69.44 18.58 31.67
CA MET A 100 68.79 19.89 31.39
C MET A 100 69.61 20.69 30.30
N ASP A 101 69.41 22.02 30.21
CA ASP A 101 70.18 23.07 29.48
C ASP A 101 70.15 23.16 27.92
N GLY A 102 70.19 24.35 27.25
CA GLY A 102 69.77 25.71 27.66
C GLY A 102 70.73 26.90 27.37
N SER A 103 70.38 27.86 26.49
CA SER A 103 70.91 29.27 26.49
C SER A 103 70.28 30.24 25.44
N PHE A 104 69.89 31.46 25.88
CA PHE A 104 69.73 32.82 25.25
C PHE A 104 69.71 33.01 23.70
N GLY A 105 68.96 33.95 23.07
CA GLY A 105 68.11 35.10 23.47
C GLY A 105 67.60 35.83 22.18
N ASP A 106 67.06 37.06 22.09
CA ASP A 106 66.61 38.11 23.04
C ASP A 106 65.81 39.25 22.29
N SER A 107 65.21 40.22 23.01
CA SER A 107 64.67 41.56 22.60
C SER A 107 63.22 41.73 22.06
N HIS A 108 62.68 42.95 22.26
CA HIS A 108 61.25 43.40 22.21
C HIS A 108 61.04 44.57 21.20
N PRO A 109 59.84 45.19 21.02
CA PRO A 109 58.49 45.05 21.63
C PRO A 109 57.38 44.80 20.54
N SER A 110 56.04 44.96 20.63
CA SER A 110 54.92 45.12 21.62
C SER A 110 53.59 44.98 20.83
N GLY A 111 52.39 44.76 21.38
CA GLY A 111 51.97 44.46 22.77
C GLY A 111 50.44 44.62 22.99
N ALA A 112 49.90 43.94 24.02
CA ALA A 112 48.56 44.07 24.64
C ALA A 112 47.28 43.78 23.80
N SER A 113 46.16 43.26 24.36
CA SER A 113 45.94 42.49 25.61
C SER A 113 44.49 41.94 25.72
N ASN A 114 44.34 40.78 26.38
CA ASN A 114 43.16 40.28 27.13
C ASN A 114 41.93 39.68 26.42
N THR A 115 41.29 38.76 27.15
CA THR A 115 40.08 37.94 26.92
C THR A 115 39.02 38.31 28.02
N PRO A 116 37.93 37.58 28.37
CA PRO A 116 37.42 36.26 27.92
C PRO A 116 35.86 36.09 27.83
N ILE A 117 35.43 34.82 27.66
CA ILE A 117 34.11 34.17 27.92
C ILE A 117 32.86 34.51 27.06
N ALA A 118 32.11 33.42 26.78
CA ALA A 118 30.65 33.27 26.86
C ALA A 118 29.72 33.52 25.64
N SER A 119 29.01 32.44 25.30
CA SER A 119 27.54 32.34 25.12
C SER A 119 26.88 32.49 23.74
N THR A 120 25.83 31.67 23.59
CA THR A 120 24.59 31.86 22.81
C THR A 120 24.69 32.20 21.32
N ILE A 121 24.60 31.16 20.47
CA ILE A 121 24.02 31.32 19.13
C ILE A 121 22.50 31.28 19.28
N ALA A 122 21.85 32.45 19.22
CA ALA A 122 20.40 32.54 19.12
C ALA A 122 19.98 32.49 17.65
N THR A 123 19.05 31.60 17.31
CA THR A 123 18.34 31.63 16.02
C THR A 123 17.38 32.81 15.99
N SER A 124 17.40 33.60 14.92
CA SER A 124 16.38 34.62 14.64
C SER A 124 16.28 34.85 13.14
N ILE A 125 15.06 34.71 12.62
CA ILE A 125 14.71 34.86 11.21
C ILE A 125 14.26 36.30 10.97
N THR A 126 14.67 36.93 9.86
CA THR A 126 13.81 37.93 9.20
C THR A 126 14.16 38.11 7.73
N SER A 127 13.13 38.29 6.91
CA SER A 127 13.18 38.57 5.47
C SER A 127 13.09 40.07 5.18
N CYS A 128 13.53 40.48 3.98
CA CYS A 128 13.18 41.76 3.35
C CYS A 128 13.30 41.63 1.82
N ASP A 129 12.25 41.99 1.09
CA ASP A 129 12.28 42.19 -0.36
C ASP A 129 12.63 43.68 -0.68
N PRO A 130 12.17 44.33 -1.77
CA PRO A 130 13.10 44.72 -2.82
C PRO A 130 13.18 46.24 -3.05
N PHE A 131 14.16 46.70 -3.84
CA PHE A 131 14.22 48.08 -4.32
C PHE A 131 14.28 48.21 -5.84
N LEU A 132 13.53 49.19 -6.35
CA LEU A 132 13.41 49.51 -7.78
C LEU A 132 14.60 50.35 -8.27
N SER A 133 14.85 50.30 -9.59
CA SER A 133 15.34 51.48 -10.32
C SER A 133 14.65 51.60 -11.68
N ASN A 134 14.28 52.83 -12.07
CA ASN A 134 13.59 53.13 -13.32
C ASN A 134 14.56 53.77 -14.32
N SER A 135 14.50 53.38 -15.61
CA SER A 135 14.92 54.20 -16.77
C SER A 135 14.49 53.54 -18.11
N PRO A 136 14.42 54.29 -19.24
CA PRO A 136 13.31 54.14 -20.19
C PRO A 136 13.57 53.24 -21.42
N PRO A 137 12.51 52.85 -22.17
CA PRO A 137 12.62 51.99 -23.35
C PRO A 137 13.10 52.74 -24.62
N ILE A 138 13.76 51.99 -25.51
CA ILE A 138 14.14 52.42 -26.87
C ILE A 138 13.61 51.40 -27.89
N THR A 139 13.08 51.89 -29.01
CA THR A 139 12.37 51.10 -30.04
C THR A 139 12.48 51.81 -31.39
N PRO A 140 12.42 51.14 -32.56
CA PRO A 140 13.14 49.93 -32.99
C PRO A 140 14.00 50.19 -34.25
N THR A 141 14.85 49.24 -34.65
CA THR A 141 15.46 49.21 -36.01
C THR A 141 15.45 47.79 -36.60
N GLN A 142 15.32 47.68 -37.93
CA GLN A 142 15.05 46.43 -38.65
C GLN A 142 16.29 45.81 -39.35
N THR A 143 16.18 44.53 -39.73
CA THR A 143 17.01 43.76 -40.70
C THR A 143 18.46 43.48 -40.29
N LYS A 144 18.98 42.25 -40.41
CA LYS A 144 19.06 41.44 -41.65
C LYS A 144 18.97 39.92 -41.43
N SER A 145 18.68 39.20 -42.51
CA SER A 145 18.80 37.73 -42.64
C SER A 145 20.28 37.30 -42.73
N SER A 146 20.69 36.04 -42.49
CA SER A 146 20.41 34.78 -43.21
C SER A 146 21.19 33.63 -42.49
N PRO A 147 21.14 32.33 -42.89
CA PRO A 147 20.40 31.69 -43.98
C PRO A 147 19.48 30.53 -43.56
N SER A 148 18.55 30.17 -44.45
CA SER A 148 17.75 28.94 -44.37
C SER A 148 18.48 27.73 -44.98
N PHE A 149 18.51 26.59 -44.28
CA PHE A 149 18.86 25.30 -44.90
C PHE A 149 17.58 24.54 -45.34
N PRO A 150 17.52 24.01 -46.58
CA PRO A 150 16.29 23.46 -47.12
C PRO A 150 16.15 21.95 -46.90
N TYR A 151 15.45 21.54 -45.84
CA TYR A 151 14.83 20.21 -45.77
C TYR A 151 13.36 20.33 -45.35
N GLY A 152 12.49 20.43 -46.36
CA GLY A 152 11.04 20.34 -46.19
C GLY A 152 10.62 18.91 -45.85
N VAL A 153 10.64 18.55 -44.57
CA VAL A 153 9.98 17.34 -44.07
C VAL A 153 8.54 17.74 -43.72
N GLN A 154 7.56 17.17 -44.43
CA GLN A 154 6.16 17.31 -44.07
C GLN A 154 5.93 16.66 -42.70
N ALA A 155 5.48 17.44 -41.72
CA ALA A 155 4.94 16.88 -40.49
C ALA A 155 3.71 16.05 -40.85
N LEU A 156 3.74 14.75 -40.53
CA LEU A 156 2.63 13.83 -40.77
C LEU A 156 1.79 13.72 -39.50
N ASP A 157 0.52 14.10 -39.61
CA ASP A 157 -0.45 14.11 -38.51
C ASP A 157 -0.70 12.71 -37.91
N SER A 158 0.05 12.35 -36.87
CA SER A 158 -0.28 11.21 -35.99
C SER A 158 -1.13 11.60 -34.77
N ASN A 159 -1.25 12.90 -34.48
CA ASN A 159 -2.02 13.44 -33.33
C ASN A 159 -3.39 14.05 -33.71
N MET A 160 -3.79 14.01 -34.99
CA MET A 160 -5.18 14.27 -35.38
C MET A 160 -6.07 13.12 -34.91
N ILE A 161 -6.88 13.36 -33.86
CA ILE A 161 -7.89 12.39 -33.39
C ILE A 161 -8.87 12.10 -34.53
N ASP A 162 -8.97 10.84 -34.94
CA ASP A 162 -9.90 10.40 -35.99
C ASP A 162 -11.35 10.43 -35.48
N ARG A 163 -11.99 11.59 -35.70
CA ARG A 163 -13.38 11.86 -35.35
C ARG A 163 -14.41 11.00 -36.10
N SER A 164 -13.99 10.17 -37.06
CA SER A 164 -14.86 9.16 -37.69
C SER A 164 -14.92 7.84 -36.89
N LYS A 165 -13.89 7.54 -36.09
CA LYS A 165 -13.82 6.34 -35.24
C LYS A 165 -14.28 6.61 -33.80
N CYS A 166 -13.76 7.68 -33.20
CA CYS A 166 -14.06 8.03 -31.81
C CYS A 166 -15.37 8.81 -31.70
N ARG A 167 -16.39 8.24 -31.05
CA ARG A 167 -17.69 8.89 -30.79
C ARG A 167 -17.78 9.37 -29.33
N PRO A 168 -18.12 10.65 -29.06
CA PRO A 168 -18.33 11.11 -27.69
C PRO A 168 -19.39 10.28 -26.95
N ARG A 169 -19.15 10.04 -25.66
CA ARG A 169 -20.00 9.25 -24.75
C ARG A 169 -20.11 7.75 -25.07
N SER A 170 -19.33 7.18 -26.00
CA SER A 170 -19.41 5.74 -26.31
C SER A 170 -19.13 4.84 -25.10
N SER A 171 -18.27 5.29 -24.19
CA SER A 171 -17.85 4.55 -22.99
C SER A 171 -18.64 4.91 -21.73
N ILE A 172 -19.66 5.78 -21.84
CA ILE A 172 -20.55 6.16 -20.75
C ILE A 172 -21.85 5.34 -20.88
N PRO A 173 -22.19 4.45 -19.92
CA PRO A 173 -23.38 3.60 -20.02
C PRO A 173 -24.68 4.43 -20.13
N SER A 174 -25.33 4.36 -21.30
CA SER A 174 -26.53 5.16 -21.62
C SER A 174 -27.78 4.80 -20.81
N ASN A 175 -27.79 3.62 -20.18
CA ASN A 175 -28.86 3.11 -19.33
C ASN A 175 -28.61 3.32 -17.82
N MET A 176 -27.52 4.01 -17.44
CA MET A 176 -27.15 4.26 -16.04
C MET A 176 -27.53 5.68 -15.62
N LYS A 177 -28.01 5.87 -14.38
CA LYS A 177 -28.22 7.21 -13.82
C LYS A 177 -26.88 7.94 -13.68
N PRO A 178 -26.78 9.25 -13.96
CA PRO A 178 -25.56 10.04 -13.78
C PRO A 178 -24.93 9.91 -12.38
N GLU A 179 -25.74 9.98 -11.32
CA GLU A 179 -25.32 9.76 -9.92
C GLU A 179 -24.64 8.40 -9.70
N THR A 180 -25.18 7.33 -10.32
CA THR A 180 -24.64 5.97 -10.20
C THR A 180 -23.34 5.83 -10.99
N TYR A 181 -23.21 6.52 -12.13
CA TYR A 181 -21.96 6.59 -12.89
C TYR A 181 -20.90 7.39 -12.10
N GLY A 182 -21.24 8.56 -11.56
CA GLY A 182 -20.39 9.40 -10.72
C GLY A 182 -19.81 8.62 -9.54
N ARG A 183 -20.66 7.94 -8.75
CA ARG A 183 -20.21 7.08 -7.63
C ARG A 183 -19.28 5.94 -8.07
N GLN A 184 -19.53 5.31 -9.22
CA GLN A 184 -18.61 4.28 -9.75
C GLN A 184 -17.26 4.87 -10.19
N CYS A 185 -17.25 6.07 -10.77
CA CYS A 185 -16.03 6.81 -11.12
C CYS A 185 -15.24 7.24 -9.86
N ILE A 186 -15.93 7.72 -8.82
CA ILE A 186 -15.35 8.08 -7.51
C ILE A 186 -14.67 6.86 -6.86
N ALA A 187 -15.39 5.73 -6.77
CA ALA A 187 -14.84 4.48 -6.22
C ALA A 187 -13.62 3.98 -7.03
N SER A 188 -13.65 4.16 -8.36
CA SER A 188 -12.52 3.78 -9.23
C SER A 188 -11.30 4.68 -9.07
N ALA A 189 -11.47 5.95 -8.68
CA ALA A 189 -10.35 6.83 -8.36
C ALA A 189 -9.65 6.40 -7.06
N TYR A 190 -10.42 6.13 -6.00
CA TYR A 190 -9.88 5.58 -4.75
C TYR A 190 -9.20 4.22 -4.97
N ALA A 191 -9.83 3.29 -5.71
CA ALA A 191 -9.23 2.00 -6.10
C ALA A 191 -7.96 2.12 -6.99
N SER A 192 -7.61 3.34 -7.42
CA SER A 192 -6.37 3.66 -8.15
C SER A 192 -5.48 4.64 -7.39
N ARG A 193 -5.68 4.87 -6.08
CA ARG A 193 -4.88 5.79 -5.23
C ARG A 193 -4.88 7.24 -5.73
N LEU A 194 -5.99 7.70 -6.32
CA LEU A 194 -6.15 9.05 -6.85
C LEU A 194 -7.35 9.74 -6.18
N ASN A 195 -7.16 10.98 -5.72
CA ASN A 195 -8.24 11.78 -5.14
C ASN A 195 -9.29 12.09 -6.23
N PRO A 196 -10.56 11.62 -6.13
CA PRO A 196 -11.56 11.83 -7.17
C PRO A 196 -11.92 13.30 -7.42
N PHE A 197 -11.69 14.17 -6.44
CA PHE A 197 -12.11 15.58 -6.44
C PHE A 197 -10.96 16.57 -6.71
N ALA A 198 -9.71 16.11 -6.78
CA ALA A 198 -8.53 16.97 -6.99
C ALA A 198 -7.60 16.44 -8.08
N LEU A 199 -6.84 17.34 -8.71
CA LEU A 199 -5.71 16.95 -9.55
C LEU A 199 -4.61 16.30 -8.71
N HIS A 200 -3.99 15.25 -9.21
CA HIS A 200 -2.73 14.75 -8.65
C HIS A 200 -1.60 15.78 -8.95
N PRO A 201 -0.56 15.95 -8.10
CA PRO A 201 0.44 17.01 -8.29
C PRO A 201 1.14 17.01 -9.66
N LYS A 202 1.42 15.83 -10.24
CA LYS A 202 1.94 15.72 -11.62
C LYS A 202 0.91 16.14 -12.69
N GLU A 203 -0.39 15.90 -12.47
CA GLU A 203 -1.45 16.37 -13.39
C GLU A 203 -1.55 17.90 -13.35
N GLN A 204 -1.48 18.49 -12.15
CA GLN A 204 -1.46 19.94 -11.98
C GLN A 204 -0.24 20.56 -12.67
N ALA A 205 0.96 20.03 -12.43
CA ALA A 205 2.18 20.56 -13.07
C ALA A 205 2.13 20.53 -14.60
N ALA A 206 1.45 19.53 -15.19
CA ALA A 206 1.23 19.45 -16.63
C ALA A 206 0.13 20.41 -17.15
N LEU A 207 -0.95 20.59 -16.38
CA LEU A 207 -2.17 21.28 -16.84
C LEU A 207 -2.30 22.74 -16.37
N GLU A 208 -1.52 23.20 -15.39
CA GLU A 208 -1.77 24.47 -14.67
C GLU A 208 -1.81 25.72 -15.57
N ASN A 209 -1.08 25.70 -16.69
CA ASN A 209 -0.96 26.81 -17.63
C ASN A 209 -2.02 26.77 -18.75
N ASP A 210 -2.32 25.58 -19.29
CA ASP A 210 -3.17 25.38 -20.47
C ASP A 210 -4.64 25.02 -20.13
N LEU A 211 -4.96 24.62 -18.88
CA LEU A 211 -6.31 24.28 -18.43
C LEU A 211 -6.93 25.38 -17.55
N CYS A 212 -8.17 25.78 -17.84
CA CYS A 212 -8.94 26.70 -17.00
C CYS A 212 -9.41 26.04 -15.70
N HIS A 213 -9.42 26.77 -14.58
CA HIS A 213 -9.92 26.25 -13.29
C HIS A 213 -11.37 25.71 -13.41
N ASN A 214 -12.23 26.41 -14.16
CA ASN A 214 -13.62 25.99 -14.44
C ASN A 214 -13.77 24.65 -15.19
N HIS A 215 -12.68 24.10 -15.74
CA HIS A 215 -12.65 22.81 -16.45
C HIS A 215 -12.10 21.65 -15.59
N VAL A 216 -11.62 21.90 -14.36
CA VAL A 216 -11.05 20.86 -13.48
C VAL A 216 -12.07 19.75 -13.19
N THR A 217 -13.30 20.10 -12.79
CA THR A 217 -14.44 19.15 -12.64
C THR A 217 -14.64 18.25 -13.86
N LEU A 218 -14.48 18.79 -15.07
CA LEU A 218 -14.68 18.04 -16.31
C LEU A 218 -13.51 17.10 -16.60
N TYR A 219 -12.27 17.56 -16.39
CA TYR A 219 -11.09 16.71 -16.48
C TYR A 219 -11.17 15.53 -15.49
N LEU A 220 -11.50 15.81 -14.22
CA LEU A 220 -11.65 14.79 -13.17
C LEU A 220 -12.73 13.76 -13.53
N ASN A 221 -13.89 14.20 -14.02
CA ASN A 221 -14.95 13.29 -14.49
C ASN A 221 -14.47 12.38 -15.64
N ILE A 222 -13.66 12.89 -16.57
CA ILE A 222 -13.09 12.10 -17.66
C ILE A 222 -12.05 11.11 -17.12
N ARG A 223 -11.07 11.57 -16.33
CA ARG A 223 -10.04 10.73 -15.70
C ARG A 223 -10.66 9.60 -14.87
N ASN A 224 -11.56 9.93 -13.96
CA ASN A 224 -12.27 8.97 -13.11
C ASN A 224 -13.15 8.02 -13.96
N GLY A 225 -13.69 8.50 -15.08
CA GLY A 225 -14.41 7.69 -16.07
C GLY A 225 -13.55 6.67 -16.80
N ILE A 226 -12.28 7.00 -17.09
CA ILE A 226 -11.28 6.10 -17.69
C ILE A 226 -10.81 5.06 -16.67
N LEU A 227 -10.52 5.48 -15.43
CA LEU A 227 -10.21 4.56 -14.32
C LEU A 227 -11.33 3.52 -14.13
N ARG A 228 -12.59 3.95 -14.23
CA ARG A 228 -13.78 3.09 -14.16
C ARG A 228 -13.88 2.06 -15.32
N LEU A 229 -13.15 2.22 -16.43
CA LEU A 229 -13.06 1.18 -17.45
C LEU A 229 -12.09 0.07 -16.99
N TRP A 230 -10.93 0.48 -16.46
CA TRP A 230 -9.89 -0.41 -15.97
C TRP A 230 -10.31 -1.22 -14.73
N THR A 231 -10.71 -0.56 -13.64
CA THR A 231 -11.09 -1.23 -12.37
C THR A 231 -12.29 -2.17 -12.53
N ARG A 232 -13.12 -1.96 -13.57
CA ARG A 232 -14.27 -2.81 -13.89
C ARG A 232 -13.91 -4.13 -14.57
N ASN A 233 -12.70 -4.26 -15.13
CA ASN A 233 -12.22 -5.43 -15.86
C ASN A 233 -10.69 -5.37 -16.13
N PRO A 234 -9.82 -5.46 -15.10
CA PRO A 234 -8.36 -5.36 -15.25
C PRO A 234 -7.71 -6.53 -16.01
N MET A 235 -8.52 -7.50 -16.47
CA MET A 235 -8.16 -8.55 -17.43
C MET A 235 -7.96 -8.04 -18.87
N VAL A 236 -8.34 -6.79 -19.16
CA VAL A 236 -8.30 -6.20 -20.50
C VAL A 236 -7.80 -4.77 -20.38
N SER A 237 -6.78 -4.44 -21.17
CA SER A 237 -6.28 -3.08 -21.30
C SER A 237 -7.34 -2.15 -21.88
N VAL A 238 -7.47 -0.97 -21.28
CA VAL A 238 -8.28 0.13 -21.83
C VAL A 238 -7.58 0.66 -23.07
N SER A 239 -8.30 0.80 -24.18
CA SER A 239 -7.78 1.42 -25.41
C SER A 239 -7.93 2.94 -25.40
N ARG A 240 -7.13 3.64 -26.23
CA ARG A 240 -7.24 5.10 -26.43
C ARG A 240 -8.65 5.48 -26.89
N ASP A 241 -9.23 4.72 -27.82
CA ASP A 241 -10.57 4.97 -28.36
C ASP A 241 -11.67 4.83 -27.30
N GLU A 242 -11.57 3.85 -26.39
CA GLU A 242 -12.47 3.73 -25.24
C GLU A 242 -12.29 4.89 -24.25
N ALA A 243 -11.07 5.32 -24.00
CA ALA A 243 -10.81 6.46 -23.11
C ALA A 243 -11.32 7.79 -23.70
N LEU A 244 -11.13 8.02 -25.01
CA LEU A 244 -11.74 9.13 -25.76
C LEU A 244 -13.27 9.06 -25.72
N GLY A 245 -13.84 7.86 -25.63
CA GLY A 245 -15.27 7.61 -25.42
C GLY A 245 -15.84 8.10 -24.08
N CYS A 246 -14.99 8.42 -23.09
CA CYS A 246 -15.42 9.06 -21.83
C CYS A 246 -15.67 10.57 -21.99
N ALA A 247 -15.21 11.21 -23.07
CA ALA A 247 -15.49 12.63 -23.34
C ALA A 247 -16.96 12.84 -23.73
N LYS A 248 -17.64 13.82 -23.09
CA LYS A 248 -19.06 14.11 -23.39
C LYS A 248 -19.31 14.89 -24.69
N GLU A 249 -18.29 15.57 -25.23
CA GLU A 249 -18.30 16.29 -26.51
C GLU A 249 -16.93 16.16 -27.22
N TYR A 250 -16.86 16.30 -28.55
CA TYR A 250 -15.61 16.20 -29.33
C TYR A 250 -14.50 17.16 -28.90
N ARG A 251 -14.84 18.35 -28.38
CA ARG A 251 -13.86 19.34 -27.87
C ARG A 251 -13.10 18.87 -26.62
N TRP A 252 -13.63 17.89 -25.89
CA TRP A 252 -13.03 17.35 -24.68
C TRP A 252 -12.16 16.11 -24.95
N MET A 253 -12.10 15.63 -26.19
CA MET A 253 -11.32 14.44 -26.56
C MET A 253 -9.81 14.66 -26.38
N ASN A 254 -9.29 15.86 -26.58
CA ASN A 254 -7.89 16.18 -26.30
C ASN A 254 -7.55 16.00 -24.79
N LEU A 255 -8.46 16.40 -23.89
CA LEU A 255 -8.31 16.17 -22.44
C LEU A 255 -8.40 14.68 -22.08
N ALA A 256 -9.28 13.93 -22.74
CA ALA A 256 -9.38 12.48 -22.57
C ALA A 256 -8.15 11.74 -23.10
N SER A 257 -7.50 12.24 -24.16
CA SER A 257 -6.24 11.72 -24.66
C SER A 257 -5.11 11.94 -23.66
N PHE A 258 -4.98 13.17 -23.13
CA PHE A 258 -4.00 13.46 -22.08
C PHE A 258 -4.25 12.60 -20.83
N ALA A 259 -5.49 12.50 -20.35
CA ALA A 259 -5.83 11.66 -19.20
C ALA A 259 -5.47 10.19 -19.44
N TYR A 260 -5.75 9.65 -20.63
CA TYR A 260 -5.36 8.29 -21.01
C TYR A 260 -3.84 8.10 -21.01
N GLU A 261 -3.11 8.96 -21.71
CA GLU A 261 -1.66 8.89 -21.84
C GLU A 261 -0.97 9.05 -20.47
N TRP A 262 -1.47 9.95 -19.62
CA TRP A 262 -0.97 10.15 -18.26
C TRP A 262 -1.22 8.93 -17.36
N LEU A 263 -2.43 8.35 -17.40
CA LEU A 263 -2.81 7.18 -16.61
C LEU A 263 -2.05 5.91 -17.00
N VAL A 264 -1.77 5.69 -18.30
CA VAL A 264 -0.94 4.54 -18.73
C VAL A 264 0.52 4.78 -18.38
N LEU A 265 1.08 5.97 -18.65
CA LEU A 265 2.48 6.30 -18.36
C LEU A 265 2.83 6.10 -16.89
N HIS A 266 1.92 6.47 -15.98
CA HIS A 266 2.11 6.34 -14.53
C HIS A 266 1.61 5.01 -13.94
N GLY A 267 1.18 4.06 -14.78
CA GLY A 267 0.79 2.71 -14.33
C GLY A 267 -0.51 2.65 -13.52
N TYR A 268 -1.41 3.63 -13.64
CA TYR A 268 -2.73 3.60 -13.00
C TYR A 268 -3.75 2.73 -13.74
N ILE A 269 -3.52 2.48 -15.03
CA ILE A 269 -4.27 1.53 -15.87
C ILE A 269 -3.28 0.73 -16.73
N ASN A 270 -3.73 -0.39 -17.31
CA ASN A 270 -2.96 -1.20 -18.26
C ASN A 270 -1.63 -1.74 -17.69
N HIS A 271 -1.62 -2.11 -16.40
CA HIS A 271 -0.45 -2.65 -15.70
C HIS A 271 -0.65 -4.10 -15.24
N GLY A 272 0.44 -4.78 -14.87
CA GLY A 272 0.43 -6.18 -14.46
C GLY A 272 0.35 -7.14 -15.66
N CYS A 273 -0.28 -8.29 -15.46
CA CYS A 273 -0.22 -9.43 -16.37
C CYS A 273 -1.22 -9.34 -17.55
N VAL A 274 -1.37 -8.15 -18.16
CA VAL A 274 -2.34 -7.86 -19.22
C VAL A 274 -1.66 -7.55 -20.56
N GLU A 275 -2.21 -8.06 -21.66
CA GLU A 275 -1.77 -7.67 -23.01
C GLU A 275 -2.18 -6.21 -23.28
N VAL A 276 -1.18 -5.33 -23.51
CA VAL A 276 -1.38 -3.92 -23.86
C VAL A 276 -1.18 -3.73 -25.37
N PRO A 277 -2.22 -3.35 -26.15
CA PRO A 277 -2.10 -3.17 -27.59
C PRO A 277 -1.24 -1.94 -27.92
N LEU A 278 0.04 -2.19 -28.19
CA LEU A 278 1.14 -1.21 -28.35
C LEU A 278 0.78 0.01 -29.23
N PRO A 279 0.68 1.22 -28.64
CA PRO A 279 0.60 2.49 -29.39
C PRO A 279 1.90 3.31 -29.32
N PHE A 280 2.80 3.00 -28.38
CA PHE A 280 3.84 3.92 -27.90
C PHE A 280 4.97 4.26 -28.88
N VAL A 281 5.16 3.47 -29.95
CA VAL A 281 6.17 3.77 -30.97
C VAL A 281 5.59 3.63 -32.37
N THR A 282 5.10 4.74 -32.92
CA THR A 282 5.10 4.89 -34.38
C THR A 282 6.55 4.84 -34.86
N ARG A 283 6.93 3.80 -35.61
CA ARG A 283 8.30 3.60 -36.10
C ARG A 283 8.75 4.82 -36.93
N ARG A 284 9.52 5.73 -36.32
CA ARG A 284 10.25 6.80 -37.02
C ARG A 284 11.14 6.16 -38.08
N ARG A 285 10.74 6.24 -39.35
CA ARG A 285 11.47 5.68 -40.52
C ARG A 285 12.82 6.39 -40.66
N GLY A 286 13.86 5.88 -39.99
CA GLY A 286 15.22 6.43 -40.10
C GLY A 286 16.23 6.11 -38.98
N ARG A 287 15.85 5.48 -37.86
CA ARG A 287 16.80 5.02 -36.81
C ARG A 287 16.73 3.50 -36.59
N ARG A 288 17.66 2.98 -35.75
CA ARG A 288 18.12 1.58 -35.61
C ARG A 288 17.02 0.49 -35.69
N ARG A 289 17.42 -0.70 -36.17
CA ARG A 289 16.56 -1.91 -36.21
C ARG A 289 16.23 -2.45 -34.81
N GLU A 290 17.15 -2.31 -33.86
CA GLU A 290 16.93 -2.55 -32.43
C GLU A 290 16.55 -1.25 -31.70
N GLY A 291 15.69 -1.37 -30.68
CA GLY A 291 15.32 -0.26 -29.80
C GLY A 291 16.38 0.07 -28.74
N PRO A 292 16.07 0.96 -27.78
CA PRO A 292 16.89 1.13 -26.58
C PRO A 292 16.93 -0.16 -25.77
N VAL A 293 18.06 -0.42 -25.12
CA VAL A 293 18.25 -1.55 -24.19
C VAL A 293 18.20 -1.04 -22.76
N ILE A 294 17.36 -1.64 -21.93
CA ILE A 294 17.28 -1.36 -20.49
C ILE A 294 17.82 -2.59 -19.74
N VAL A 295 18.67 -2.38 -18.73
CA VAL A 295 19.11 -3.45 -17.83
C VAL A 295 18.57 -3.21 -16.42
N VAL A 296 17.78 -4.15 -15.92
CA VAL A 296 17.29 -4.17 -14.53
C VAL A 296 18.18 -5.10 -13.70
N ILE A 297 18.42 -4.76 -12.44
CA ILE A 297 19.30 -5.53 -11.55
C ILE A 297 18.52 -5.94 -10.29
N GLY A 298 17.93 -7.14 -10.33
CA GLY A 298 17.11 -7.77 -9.28
C GLY A 298 15.61 -7.52 -9.41
N GLY A 299 14.94 -7.97 -10.48
CA GLY A 299 13.51 -7.74 -10.74
C GLY A 299 12.94 -8.55 -11.92
N ASP A 300 11.84 -8.06 -12.51
CA ASP A 300 11.13 -8.70 -13.64
C ASP A 300 10.66 -7.61 -14.64
N ALA A 301 11.08 -7.66 -15.92
CA ALA A 301 10.64 -6.74 -16.99
C ALA A 301 10.94 -7.23 -18.43
N ASP A 302 9.98 -7.09 -19.36
CA ASP A 302 10.16 -6.99 -20.82
C ASP A 302 8.92 -6.33 -21.49
N THR A 303 9.15 -5.34 -22.35
CA THR A 303 8.39 -4.99 -23.56
C THR A 303 9.15 -3.88 -24.27
N ASN A 304 9.36 -3.95 -25.59
CA ASN A 304 10.13 -2.96 -26.38
C ASN A 304 9.86 -1.49 -25.92
N PRO A 305 10.84 -0.77 -25.32
CA PRO A 305 12.31 -0.95 -25.33
C PRO A 305 12.82 -2.28 -24.72
N HIS A 306 13.82 -2.90 -25.34
CA HIS A 306 14.27 -4.25 -25.00
C HIS A 306 14.84 -4.31 -23.57
N VAL A 307 14.16 -4.99 -22.65
CA VAL A 307 14.59 -5.09 -21.25
C VAL A 307 15.24 -6.43 -20.99
N ILE A 308 16.36 -6.41 -20.26
CA ILE A 308 17.05 -7.59 -19.73
C ILE A 308 17.10 -7.43 -18.21
N VAL A 309 16.79 -8.47 -17.46
CA VAL A 309 16.97 -8.47 -16.00
C VAL A 309 18.09 -9.40 -15.59
N LEU A 310 18.98 -8.90 -14.72
CA LEU A 310 20.04 -9.66 -14.09
C LEU A 310 19.63 -9.96 -12.65
N GLU A 311 19.53 -11.24 -12.30
CA GLU A 311 19.21 -11.71 -10.94
C GLU A 311 20.39 -12.53 -10.41
N GLY A 312 20.90 -12.17 -9.24
CA GLY A 312 22.08 -12.80 -8.64
C GLY A 312 21.82 -14.21 -8.10
N ARG A 313 20.58 -14.51 -7.71
CA ARG A 313 20.15 -15.82 -7.21
C ARG A 313 19.84 -16.79 -8.37
N ARG A 314 19.70 -18.08 -8.03
CA ARG A 314 19.12 -19.11 -8.92
C ARG A 314 17.61 -18.99 -9.17
N ARG A 315 16.92 -18.02 -8.53
CA ARG A 315 15.46 -17.82 -8.54
C ARG A 315 15.09 -16.33 -8.58
N ILE A 316 13.90 -16.02 -9.08
CA ILE A 316 13.28 -14.69 -9.03
C ILE A 316 12.64 -14.39 -7.65
N GLY A 317 11.94 -13.25 -7.54
CA GLY A 317 11.16 -12.83 -6.37
C GLY A 317 11.95 -12.21 -5.22
N GLY A 318 13.26 -12.47 -5.12
CA GLY A 318 14.15 -11.85 -4.13
C GLY A 318 13.71 -12.13 -2.69
N ARG A 319 13.11 -11.11 -2.05
CA ARG A 319 12.55 -11.15 -0.68
C ARG A 319 11.10 -11.67 -0.59
N ILE A 320 10.42 -11.85 -1.73
CA ILE A 320 9.29 -12.77 -1.82
C ILE A 320 9.91 -14.16 -2.05
N TYR A 321 9.75 -15.06 -1.08
CA TYR A 321 10.26 -16.43 -1.21
C TYR A 321 9.47 -17.40 -0.34
N SER A 322 8.91 -18.40 -1.01
CA SER A 322 8.10 -19.47 -0.45
C SER A 322 8.84 -20.78 -0.69
N HIS A 323 9.44 -21.36 0.36
CA HIS A 323 10.23 -22.58 0.26
C HIS A 323 9.29 -23.79 0.18
N PRO A 324 9.44 -24.70 -0.81
CA PRO A 324 8.63 -25.92 -0.87
C PRO A 324 8.93 -26.83 0.33
N LEU A 325 7.89 -27.45 0.88
CA LEU A 325 8.01 -28.44 1.96
C LEU A 325 7.90 -29.85 1.37
N TYR A 326 8.60 -30.81 1.96
CA TYR A 326 8.70 -32.16 1.41
C TYR A 326 8.53 -33.28 2.47
N SER A 327 8.34 -32.96 3.74
CA SER A 327 8.11 -33.96 4.78
C SER A 327 6.75 -34.67 4.68
N LEU A 328 5.75 -34.04 4.04
CA LEU A 328 4.37 -34.53 3.93
C LEU A 328 3.77 -34.08 2.59
N ASP A 329 2.90 -34.92 2.01
CA ASP A 329 1.97 -34.54 0.95
C ASP A 329 0.72 -33.87 1.56
N SER A 330 0.01 -33.05 0.77
CA SER A 330 -1.20 -32.33 1.19
C SER A 330 -2.38 -32.65 0.27
N GLU A 331 -3.52 -33.04 0.84
CA GLU A 331 -4.80 -33.19 0.12
C GLU A 331 -5.66 -31.90 0.14
N ASP A 332 -5.39 -30.98 1.08
CA ASP A 332 -6.18 -29.73 1.28
C ASP A 332 -5.89 -28.63 0.24
N LEU A 333 -4.76 -28.69 -0.46
CA LEU A 333 -4.37 -27.67 -1.43
C LEU A 333 -5.14 -27.82 -2.77
N PRO A 334 -5.51 -26.70 -3.42
CA PRO A 334 -6.01 -26.73 -4.79
C PRO A 334 -5.08 -27.47 -5.75
N GLU A 335 -5.64 -28.38 -6.55
CA GLU A 335 -4.94 -29.20 -7.57
C GLU A 335 -3.83 -28.40 -8.30
N GLY A 336 -2.60 -28.92 -8.24
CA GLY A 336 -1.43 -28.30 -8.87
C GLY A 336 -0.67 -27.30 -7.98
N LEU A 337 -1.14 -26.98 -6.78
CA LEU A 337 -0.30 -26.33 -5.77
C LEU A 337 0.46 -27.38 -4.95
N VAL A 338 1.62 -27.00 -4.45
CA VAL A 338 2.45 -27.80 -3.52
C VAL A 338 2.61 -27.03 -2.20
N PRO A 339 2.77 -27.70 -1.04
CA PRO A 339 3.01 -27.03 0.22
C PRO A 339 4.26 -26.14 0.19
N LYS A 340 4.13 -24.87 0.62
CA LYS A 340 5.25 -23.93 0.74
C LYS A 340 5.13 -23.09 2.00
N ALA A 341 6.23 -22.91 2.73
CA ALA A 341 6.31 -21.97 3.85
C ALA A 341 6.96 -20.65 3.40
N GLU A 342 6.46 -19.52 3.90
CA GLU A 342 7.01 -18.21 3.54
C GLU A 342 8.27 -17.89 4.34
N MET A 343 9.41 -17.79 3.65
CA MET A 343 10.68 -17.35 4.24
C MET A 343 10.73 -15.83 4.39
N GLY A 344 10.09 -15.09 3.49
CA GLY A 344 10.15 -13.64 3.38
C GLY A 344 8.79 -12.96 3.58
N ALA A 345 8.41 -12.08 2.65
CA ALA A 345 7.08 -11.47 2.64
C ALA A 345 5.97 -12.54 2.63
N GLN A 346 5.01 -12.43 3.55
CA GLN A 346 3.89 -13.39 3.69
C GLN A 346 2.49 -12.74 3.69
N ILE A 347 2.40 -11.46 4.05
CA ILE A 347 1.12 -10.73 4.22
C ILE A 347 0.92 -9.77 3.05
N ILE A 348 -0.30 -9.73 2.53
CA ILE A 348 -0.86 -8.66 1.72
C ILE A 348 -1.70 -7.80 2.66
N VAL A 349 -1.27 -6.57 2.93
CA VAL A 349 -1.99 -5.63 3.81
C VAL A 349 -3.10 -4.93 3.02
N GLY A 350 -4.33 -5.41 3.21
CA GLY A 350 -5.54 -4.94 2.54
C GLY A 350 -5.57 -5.21 1.03
N PHE A 351 -6.76 -5.24 0.45
CA PHE A 351 -6.95 -5.21 -1.00
C PHE A 351 -7.73 -3.98 -1.47
N ASP A 352 -8.53 -3.38 -0.59
CA ASP A 352 -9.44 -2.31 -0.93
C ASP A 352 -8.76 -0.95 -0.70
N ARG A 353 -9.46 0.16 -0.99
CA ARG A 353 -8.88 1.52 -1.06
C ARG A 353 -7.69 1.71 -2.02
N GLY A 354 -7.38 0.71 -2.85
CA GLY A 354 -6.46 0.84 -3.97
C GLY A 354 -5.10 0.18 -3.81
N ASN A 355 -4.96 -0.94 -3.09
CA ASN A 355 -3.75 -1.75 -3.18
C ASN A 355 -3.53 -2.18 -4.65
N PRO A 356 -2.41 -1.82 -5.32
CA PRO A 356 -2.19 -2.19 -6.73
C PRO A 356 -2.13 -3.70 -6.96
N LEU A 357 -1.85 -4.48 -5.91
CA LEU A 357 -1.80 -5.94 -5.97
C LEU A 357 -3.20 -6.59 -6.03
N ASP A 358 -4.28 -5.88 -5.72
CA ASP A 358 -5.67 -6.38 -5.91
C ASP A 358 -5.89 -6.88 -7.34
N GLN A 359 -5.66 -5.97 -8.29
CA GLN A 359 -5.94 -6.21 -9.71
C GLN A 359 -5.01 -7.29 -10.28
N VAL A 360 -3.79 -7.42 -9.76
CA VAL A 360 -2.84 -8.47 -10.15
C VAL A 360 -3.22 -9.82 -9.53
N ILE A 361 -3.45 -9.88 -8.21
CA ILE A 361 -3.64 -11.12 -7.45
C ILE A 361 -5.07 -11.65 -7.57
N ARG A 362 -6.08 -10.84 -7.20
CA ARG A 362 -7.49 -11.28 -7.18
C ARG A 362 -8.10 -11.39 -8.58
N SER A 363 -7.62 -10.61 -9.54
CA SER A 363 -8.15 -10.61 -10.92
C SER A 363 -7.23 -11.27 -11.95
N GLN A 364 -6.07 -10.68 -12.26
CA GLN A 364 -5.25 -11.09 -13.42
C GLN A 364 -4.65 -12.50 -13.28
N LEU A 365 -4.10 -12.81 -12.11
CA LEU A 365 -3.56 -14.13 -11.78
C LEU A 365 -4.62 -15.05 -11.15
N GLY A 366 -5.64 -14.48 -10.50
CA GLY A 366 -6.72 -15.23 -9.84
C GLY A 366 -6.23 -16.15 -8.72
N LEU A 367 -5.19 -15.75 -7.99
CA LEU A 367 -4.53 -16.59 -6.98
C LEU A 367 -5.49 -16.89 -5.81
N HIS A 368 -5.34 -18.07 -5.23
CA HIS A 368 -6.00 -18.43 -3.99
C HIS A 368 -5.35 -17.71 -2.80
N TYR A 369 -6.16 -17.15 -1.90
CA TYR A 369 -5.69 -16.47 -0.69
C TYR A 369 -6.59 -16.82 0.51
N HIS A 370 -6.00 -16.78 1.70
CA HIS A 370 -6.67 -16.88 3.00
C HIS A 370 -6.78 -15.49 3.61
N LEU A 371 -7.92 -15.18 4.24
CA LEU A 371 -8.14 -13.94 4.99
C LEU A 371 -7.76 -14.17 6.46
N LEU A 372 -6.92 -13.30 7.00
CA LEU A 372 -6.45 -13.39 8.37
C LEU A 372 -7.48 -12.82 9.35
N ARG A 373 -7.89 -13.64 10.31
CA ARG A 373 -8.75 -13.22 11.41
C ARG A 373 -7.93 -12.57 12.51
N ASP A 374 -8.36 -11.42 12.99
CA ASP A 374 -7.79 -10.77 14.17
C ASP A 374 -8.31 -11.42 15.46
N LEU A 375 -7.91 -12.67 15.67
CA LEU A 375 -8.25 -13.49 16.83
C LEU A 375 -7.03 -14.33 17.23
N SER A 376 -6.20 -13.77 18.09
CA SER A 376 -5.06 -14.47 18.68
C SER A 376 -5.38 -14.99 20.09
N THR A 377 -4.47 -15.77 20.68
CA THR A 377 -4.41 -16.00 22.12
C THR A 377 -3.00 -15.69 22.56
N ILE A 378 -2.82 -14.83 23.57
CA ILE A 378 -1.51 -14.61 24.19
C ILE A 378 -1.35 -15.60 25.36
N TYR A 379 -0.20 -16.24 25.46
CA TYR A 379 0.17 -17.13 26.56
C TYR A 379 1.31 -16.54 27.39
N ASP A 380 1.20 -16.63 28.72
CA ASP A 380 2.23 -16.19 29.66
C ASP A 380 3.41 -17.18 29.74
N SER A 381 4.48 -16.80 30.42
CA SER A 381 5.73 -17.58 30.52
C SER A 381 5.57 -18.94 31.22
N ASP A 382 4.49 -19.14 31.97
CA ASP A 382 4.11 -20.43 32.57
C ASP A 382 3.25 -21.31 31.65
N GLY A 383 2.93 -20.83 30.44
CA GLY A 383 2.07 -21.51 29.46
C GLY A 383 0.58 -21.44 29.76
N THR A 384 0.12 -20.54 30.64
CA THR A 384 -1.32 -20.23 30.78
C THR A 384 -1.77 -19.16 29.78
N PRO A 385 -3.01 -19.21 29.25
CA PRO A 385 -3.53 -18.12 28.44
C PRO A 385 -3.73 -16.86 29.30
N VAL A 386 -3.44 -15.69 28.73
CA VAL A 386 -3.75 -14.40 29.32
C VAL A 386 -5.28 -14.19 29.33
N HIS A 387 -5.78 -13.49 30.33
CA HIS A 387 -7.21 -13.18 30.45
C HIS A 387 -7.57 -12.01 29.54
N GLU A 388 -8.62 -12.14 28.72
CA GLU A 388 -8.98 -11.20 27.65
C GLU A 388 -9.14 -9.75 28.15
N VAL A 389 -9.63 -9.55 29.38
CA VAL A 389 -9.74 -8.21 30.01
C VAL A 389 -8.37 -7.61 30.33
N GLN A 390 -7.39 -8.41 30.76
CA GLN A 390 -6.03 -7.94 31.05
C GLN A 390 -5.29 -7.57 29.76
N ASP A 391 -5.37 -8.44 28.75
CA ASP A 391 -4.86 -8.21 27.40
C ASP A 391 -5.39 -6.88 26.83
N ALA A 392 -6.72 -6.68 26.89
CA ALA A 392 -7.36 -5.44 26.46
C ALA A 392 -7.04 -4.20 27.33
N MET A 393 -6.61 -4.36 28.59
CA MET A 393 -6.17 -3.24 29.45
C MET A 393 -4.74 -2.81 29.13
N ASP A 394 -3.83 -3.78 28.98
CA ASP A 394 -2.43 -3.54 28.59
C ASP A 394 -2.30 -3.02 27.15
N GLN A 395 -3.10 -3.54 26.22
CA GLN A 395 -3.16 -3.05 24.84
C GLN A 395 -3.58 -1.57 24.78
N LYS A 396 -4.58 -1.16 25.58
CA LYS A 396 -5.03 0.25 25.66
C LYS A 396 -3.96 1.14 26.30
N LEU A 397 -3.29 0.67 27.35
CA LEU A 397 -2.19 1.38 28.00
C LEU A 397 -1.00 1.57 27.05
N TYR A 398 -0.62 0.52 26.31
CA TYR A 398 0.37 0.59 25.24
C TYR A 398 -0.02 1.62 24.17
N ASN A 399 -1.28 1.63 23.73
CA ASN A 399 -1.76 2.60 22.75
C ASN A 399 -1.71 4.05 23.28
N ASP A 400 -2.08 4.32 24.54
CA ASP A 400 -2.05 5.67 25.14
C ASP A 400 -0.61 6.20 25.32
N VAL A 401 0.36 5.35 25.74
CA VAL A 401 1.81 5.67 25.72
C VAL A 401 2.27 6.11 24.33
N LEU A 402 1.75 5.42 23.32
CA LEU A 402 2.27 5.44 21.96
C LEU A 402 1.65 6.56 21.11
N ASP A 403 0.35 6.83 21.24
CA ASP A 403 -0.29 8.02 20.67
C ASP A 403 0.29 9.31 21.27
N ARG A 404 0.59 9.33 22.58
CA ARG A 404 1.25 10.48 23.24
C ARG A 404 2.69 10.68 22.77
N SER A 405 3.44 9.61 22.56
CA SER A 405 4.74 9.66 21.87
C SER A 405 4.59 10.19 20.43
N GLY A 406 3.43 9.98 19.83
CA GLY A 406 3.05 10.41 18.49
C GLY A 406 2.78 11.91 18.29
N PHE A 407 2.83 12.76 19.32
CA PHE A 407 2.71 14.23 19.12
C PHE A 407 3.96 14.88 18.52
N TYR A 408 5.10 14.21 18.64
CA TYR A 408 6.39 14.69 18.16
C TYR A 408 6.66 14.37 16.67
N ARG A 409 5.65 13.82 15.96
CA ARG A 409 5.65 13.56 14.51
C ARG A 409 5.85 14.83 13.67
N HIS A 410 6.55 14.70 12.54
CA HIS A 410 6.63 15.74 11.52
C HIS A 410 5.30 15.93 10.80
N LYS A 411 4.67 17.10 10.93
CA LYS A 411 3.48 17.48 10.16
C LYS A 411 3.84 17.72 8.69
N ALA A 412 3.41 16.84 7.79
CA ALA A 412 3.65 16.95 6.36
C ALA A 412 2.91 18.16 5.73
N LEU A 413 3.65 19.05 5.06
CA LEU A 413 3.09 20.23 4.38
C LEU A 413 2.46 19.87 3.03
N VAL A 414 1.24 19.33 3.06
CA VAL A 414 0.45 19.04 1.85
C VAL A 414 0.11 20.34 1.11
N LYS A 415 0.74 20.56 -0.05
CA LYS A 415 0.37 21.67 -0.94
C LYS A 415 -1.00 21.35 -1.58
N PRO A 416 -2.01 22.21 -1.42
CA PRO A 416 -3.34 21.94 -1.96
C PRO A 416 -3.33 22.01 -3.49
N ALA A 417 -3.81 20.95 -4.13
CA ALA A 417 -4.02 20.91 -5.57
C ALA A 417 -5.36 21.55 -5.96
N ALA A 418 -5.53 21.86 -7.24
CA ALA A 418 -6.78 22.38 -7.78
C ALA A 418 -7.91 21.34 -7.65
N GLU A 419 -8.96 21.69 -6.90
CA GLU A 419 -10.17 20.88 -6.72
C GLU A 419 -11.24 21.20 -7.77
N GLY A 420 -12.08 20.21 -8.06
CA GLY A 420 -13.34 20.38 -8.79
C GLY A 420 -14.55 20.47 -7.87
N ASP A 421 -15.63 21.06 -8.37
CA ASP A 421 -16.97 21.03 -7.77
C ASP A 421 -17.39 19.57 -7.44
N ARG A 422 -17.51 19.28 -6.13
CA ARG A 422 -17.73 17.92 -5.61
C ARG A 422 -19.15 17.44 -5.89
N ASP A 423 -20.16 18.28 -5.65
CA ASP A 423 -21.57 18.01 -5.96
C ASP A 423 -21.74 17.60 -7.44
N MET A 424 -21.07 18.29 -8.37
CA MET A 424 -21.10 17.93 -9.79
C MET A 424 -20.44 16.57 -10.09
N ILE A 425 -19.36 16.21 -9.42
CA ILE A 425 -18.67 14.92 -9.61
C ILE A 425 -19.53 13.77 -9.07
N GLU A 426 -20.17 13.95 -7.90
CA GLU A 426 -21.10 12.98 -7.32
C GLU A 426 -22.36 12.78 -8.17
N ASP A 427 -22.94 13.87 -8.69
CA ASP A 427 -24.08 13.84 -9.62
C ASP A 427 -23.70 13.35 -11.04
N GLY A 428 -22.41 13.17 -11.35
CA GLY A 428 -21.92 12.83 -12.71
C GLY A 428 -22.11 13.95 -13.75
N ARG A 429 -22.31 15.19 -13.30
CA ARG A 429 -22.60 16.40 -14.10
C ARG A 429 -21.33 17.17 -14.43
N GLU A 430 -21.45 18.13 -15.34
CA GLU A 430 -20.35 18.99 -15.81
C GLU A 430 -20.77 20.46 -15.83
N SER A 431 -19.80 21.36 -15.65
CA SER A 431 -20.00 22.79 -15.80
C SER A 431 -20.36 23.16 -17.24
N THR A 432 -21.30 24.08 -17.41
CA THR A 432 -21.69 24.64 -18.72
C THR A 432 -20.96 25.94 -19.04
N THR A 433 -19.93 26.30 -18.27
CA THR A 433 -19.25 27.60 -18.33
C THR A 433 -18.00 27.53 -19.20
N ASP A 434 -18.14 27.89 -20.48
CA ASP A 434 -17.07 27.81 -21.50
C ASP A 434 -15.96 28.87 -21.37
N THR A 435 -15.88 29.61 -20.25
CA THR A 435 -14.88 30.68 -20.04
C THR A 435 -14.35 30.67 -18.61
N GLY A 436 -13.05 30.93 -18.44
CA GLY A 436 -12.37 31.01 -17.14
C GLY A 436 -10.87 31.28 -17.29
N ILE A 437 -10.22 31.69 -16.21
CA ILE A 437 -8.76 31.81 -16.12
C ILE A 437 -8.08 30.45 -15.96
N SER A 438 -6.79 30.35 -16.28
CA SER A 438 -5.98 29.15 -16.04
C SER A 438 -5.91 28.80 -14.56
N ILE A 439 -5.67 27.53 -14.23
CA ILE A 439 -5.51 27.05 -12.86
C ILE A 439 -4.42 27.86 -12.14
N LYS A 440 -3.27 28.07 -12.77
CA LYS A 440 -2.16 28.85 -12.20
C LYS A 440 -2.59 30.24 -11.74
N VAL A 441 -3.19 31.02 -12.65
CA VAL A 441 -3.63 32.39 -12.36
C VAL A 441 -4.77 32.43 -11.32
N TYR A 442 -5.55 31.35 -11.19
CA TYR A 442 -6.54 31.21 -10.11
C TYR A 442 -5.89 30.90 -8.75
N GLU A 443 -4.96 29.95 -8.69
CA GLU A 443 -4.30 29.53 -7.46
C GLU A 443 -3.31 30.59 -6.93
N ASP A 444 -2.57 31.27 -7.82
CA ASP A 444 -1.74 32.44 -7.47
C ASP A 444 -2.60 33.53 -6.80
N ALA A 445 -3.78 33.79 -7.36
CA ALA A 445 -4.74 34.75 -6.80
C ALA A 445 -5.48 34.21 -5.55
N ARG A 446 -5.52 32.89 -5.33
CA ARG A 446 -6.04 32.29 -4.10
C ARG A 446 -5.04 32.43 -2.96
N ALA A 447 -3.75 32.15 -3.23
CA ALA A 447 -2.65 32.40 -2.29
C ALA A 447 -2.53 33.89 -1.94
N ALA A 448 -2.75 34.79 -2.90
CA ALA A 448 -2.72 36.24 -2.68
C ALA A 448 -4.05 36.85 -2.16
N GLY A 449 -5.13 36.06 -1.98
CA GLY A 449 -6.46 36.56 -1.57
C GLY A 449 -7.20 37.45 -2.61
N THR A 450 -6.66 37.58 -3.82
CA THR A 450 -7.10 38.50 -4.89
C THR A 450 -8.07 37.87 -5.90
N THR A 451 -8.52 36.62 -5.74
CA THR A 451 -9.46 35.93 -6.66
C THR A 451 -10.69 36.78 -7.05
N HIS A 452 -11.18 37.60 -6.12
CA HIS A 452 -12.30 38.52 -6.31
C HIS A 452 -12.09 39.59 -7.41
N LEU A 453 -10.84 39.86 -7.81
CA LEU A 453 -10.48 40.81 -8.87
C LEU A 453 -10.53 40.18 -10.28
N LEU A 454 -10.39 38.86 -10.39
CA LEU A 454 -10.26 38.15 -11.67
C LEU A 454 -11.58 37.63 -12.24
N VAL A 455 -12.64 37.58 -11.43
CA VAL A 455 -13.96 37.09 -11.85
C VAL A 455 -14.89 38.26 -12.19
N PRO A 456 -15.37 38.41 -13.45
CA PRO A 456 -16.21 39.54 -13.84
C PRO A 456 -17.51 39.62 -13.02
N THR A 457 -17.71 40.73 -12.31
CA THR A 457 -18.84 40.98 -11.37
C THR A 457 -20.24 41.03 -12.00
N LYS A 458 -20.39 40.70 -13.29
CA LYS A 458 -21.64 40.76 -14.07
C LYS A 458 -22.31 39.40 -14.31
N ARG A 459 -22.40 38.52 -13.29
CA ARG A 459 -23.45 37.49 -13.25
C ARG A 459 -24.01 37.08 -11.88
N VAL A 460 -23.55 37.65 -10.76
CA VAL A 460 -24.08 37.36 -9.42
C VAL A 460 -25.28 38.28 -9.08
N ARG A 461 -26.41 38.11 -9.78
CA ARG A 461 -27.71 38.69 -9.38
C ARG A 461 -28.83 37.65 -9.31
N ARG A 462 -28.95 37.07 -8.11
CA ARG A 462 -30.14 36.40 -7.53
C ARG A 462 -30.82 35.30 -8.38
N ARG A 463 -30.40 34.06 -8.15
CA ARG A 463 -31.36 33.03 -7.66
C ARG A 463 -31.07 32.79 -6.18
N ARG A 464 -31.97 33.20 -5.29
CA ARG A 464 -31.99 32.79 -3.87
C ARG A 464 -33.42 32.91 -3.34
N GLY A 465 -33.88 31.87 -2.65
CA GLY A 465 -35.26 31.67 -2.19
C GLY A 465 -36.01 30.67 -3.07
N VAL A 466 -36.56 29.57 -2.56
CA VAL A 466 -36.47 28.94 -1.21
C VAL A 466 -36.54 27.41 -1.43
N GLY A 467 -35.85 26.51 -0.72
CA GLY A 467 -34.81 26.61 0.31
C GLY A 467 -33.93 25.33 0.23
N HIS A 468 -33.24 24.83 1.26
CA HIS A 468 -32.98 25.32 2.63
C HIS A 468 -31.71 26.20 2.70
N LYS A 469 -31.33 26.62 3.92
CA LYS A 469 -30.00 27.14 4.28
C LYS A 469 -29.50 26.33 5.49
N THR A 470 -28.43 25.55 5.36
CA THR A 470 -27.02 25.97 5.53
C THR A 470 -26.75 26.58 6.91
N THR A 471 -26.19 25.74 7.79
CA THR A 471 -25.35 26.16 8.93
C THR A 471 -24.18 27.04 8.45
N GLU A 472 -23.61 27.80 9.39
CA GLU A 472 -22.53 28.74 9.08
C GLU A 472 -21.18 28.03 9.02
N ASN A 473 -20.74 27.67 7.82
CA ASN A 473 -19.30 27.51 7.57
C ASN A 473 -18.65 28.90 7.78
N ARG A 474 -17.91 29.07 8.89
CA ARG A 474 -16.89 30.11 8.97
C ARG A 474 -15.90 29.91 7.80
N PRO A 475 -15.34 30.98 7.23
CA PRO A 475 -14.24 30.81 6.28
C PRO A 475 -13.09 30.10 6.98
N ILE A 476 -12.53 29.07 6.33
CA ILE A 476 -11.17 28.65 6.65
C ILE A 476 -10.27 29.74 6.11
N ILE A 477 -9.97 30.72 6.98
CA ILE A 477 -8.77 31.52 6.85
C ILE A 477 -7.62 30.51 6.99
N VAL A 478 -6.77 30.43 5.96
CA VAL A 478 -5.48 29.75 6.10
C VAL A 478 -4.60 30.73 6.87
N ASP A 479 -4.70 30.70 8.20
CA ASP A 479 -3.94 31.61 9.05
C ASP A 479 -2.47 31.23 8.97
N ALA A 480 -1.66 32.15 8.45
CA ALA A 480 -0.22 31.99 8.33
C ALA A 480 0.46 32.37 9.66
N GLY A 481 0.07 31.66 10.73
CA GLY A 481 0.56 31.86 12.09
C GLY A 481 -0.19 31.03 13.13
N ASP A 482 0.55 30.52 14.11
CA ASP A 482 0.09 30.18 15.47
C ASP A 482 -1.12 29.24 15.65
N ASP A 483 -1.18 28.11 14.91
CA ASP A 483 -2.02 26.97 15.30
C ASP A 483 -1.34 26.08 16.36
N VAL A 484 -1.17 26.62 17.57
CA VAL A 484 -0.89 25.85 18.80
C VAL A 484 -2.23 25.34 19.37
N GLY A 485 -3.06 24.76 18.50
CA GLY A 485 -4.36 24.21 18.80
C GLY A 485 -4.26 22.84 19.48
N HIS A 486 -3.87 22.82 20.75
CA HIS A 486 -4.06 21.62 21.58
C HIS A 486 -5.56 21.29 21.64
N SER A 487 -5.98 20.24 20.94
CA SER A 487 -7.14 19.48 21.38
C SER A 487 -6.84 19.02 22.80
N LYS A 488 -7.62 19.49 23.79
CA LYS A 488 -7.46 19.05 25.18
C LYS A 488 -7.73 17.56 25.25
N GLU A 489 -6.66 16.79 25.31
CA GLU A 489 -6.70 15.36 25.56
C GLU A 489 -7.14 15.10 27.00
N GLN A 490 -7.58 13.87 27.26
CA GLN A 490 -7.84 13.46 28.63
C GLN A 490 -6.48 13.22 29.34
N PRO A 491 -6.34 13.67 30.61
CA PRO A 491 -5.17 13.35 31.42
C PRO A 491 -4.92 11.84 31.44
N ALA A 492 -3.67 11.42 31.46
CA ALA A 492 -3.29 10.01 31.39
C ALA A 492 -3.98 9.17 32.49
N ALA A 493 -4.05 9.69 33.72
CA ALA A 493 -4.74 9.04 34.83
C ALA A 493 -6.23 8.81 34.56
N LEU A 494 -6.93 9.80 33.99
CA LEU A 494 -8.34 9.67 33.61
C LEU A 494 -8.54 8.70 32.43
N THR A 495 -7.62 8.67 31.45
CA THR A 495 -7.66 7.65 30.37
C THR A 495 -7.49 6.24 30.94
N CYS A 496 -6.56 6.04 31.88
CA CYS A 496 -6.37 4.74 32.54
C CYS A 496 -7.59 4.30 33.37
N GLN A 497 -8.21 5.19 34.16
CA GLN A 497 -9.46 4.88 34.85
C GLN A 497 -10.58 4.47 33.87
N ASN A 498 -10.79 5.27 32.82
CA ASN A 498 -11.80 5.00 31.77
C ASN A 498 -11.51 3.73 30.94
N THR A 499 -10.42 3.01 31.22
CA THR A 499 -10.02 1.76 30.54
C THR A 499 -9.86 0.58 31.50
N GLY A 500 -10.20 0.75 32.79
CA GLY A 500 -10.29 -0.31 33.79
C GLY A 500 -9.22 -0.30 34.89
N TRP A 501 -8.27 0.63 34.87
CA TRP A 501 -7.17 0.67 35.84
C TRP A 501 -7.54 1.41 37.14
N GLU A 502 -7.25 0.79 38.29
CA GLU A 502 -7.15 1.51 39.56
C GLU A 502 -5.89 2.39 39.58
N LEU A 503 -5.96 3.57 40.23
CA LEU A 503 -4.81 4.48 40.36
C LEU A 503 -4.06 4.26 41.68
N ASN A 504 -2.75 4.52 41.66
CA ASN A 504 -1.91 4.48 42.85
C ASN A 504 -2.29 5.57 43.87
N PRO A 505 -2.11 5.34 45.19
CA PRO A 505 -2.45 6.32 46.22
C PRO A 505 -1.71 7.65 46.07
N GLY A 506 -2.47 8.73 45.85
CA GLY A 506 -1.94 10.10 45.72
C GLY A 506 -1.94 10.66 44.29
N VAL A 507 -2.29 9.85 43.30
CA VAL A 507 -2.49 10.26 41.89
C VAL A 507 -3.86 10.96 41.74
N SER A 508 -3.90 12.04 40.98
CA SER A 508 -5.11 12.79 40.62
C SER A 508 -5.69 12.33 39.29
N GLU A 509 -7.00 12.44 39.10
CA GLU A 509 -7.65 12.32 37.77
C GLU A 509 -7.17 13.40 36.78
N GLU A 510 -6.60 14.50 37.27
CA GLU A 510 -5.99 15.55 36.44
C GLU A 510 -4.54 15.25 36.02
N ASP A 511 -3.92 14.17 36.52
CA ASP A 511 -2.51 13.86 36.25
C ASP A 511 -2.28 13.29 34.84
N THR A 512 -1.19 13.73 34.21
CA THR A 512 -0.76 13.32 32.87
C THR A 512 0.74 13.08 32.82
N ILE A 513 1.19 12.27 31.87
CA ILE A 513 2.62 12.15 31.56
C ILE A 513 3.11 13.46 30.92
N GLU A 514 4.40 13.75 31.11
CA GLU A 514 5.13 14.84 30.46
C GLU A 514 6.32 14.26 29.69
N LEU A 515 6.39 14.58 28.40
CA LEU A 515 7.32 14.02 27.43
C LEU A 515 8.14 15.09 26.67
N ASP A 516 7.79 16.39 26.74
CA ASP A 516 8.49 17.44 25.98
C ASP A 516 9.99 17.47 26.32
N GLY A 517 10.32 17.29 27.61
CA GLY A 517 11.69 17.22 28.10
C GLY A 517 12.51 16.05 27.54
N ILE A 518 11.92 14.86 27.36
CA ILE A 518 12.64 13.71 26.78
C ILE A 518 12.62 13.75 25.25
N ALA A 519 11.50 14.13 24.63
CA ALA A 519 11.40 14.29 23.18
C ALA A 519 12.40 15.32 22.64
N SER A 520 12.53 16.46 23.32
CA SER A 520 13.44 17.55 22.94
C SER A 520 14.90 17.34 23.36
N ALA A 521 15.21 16.31 24.15
CA ALA A 521 16.56 16.08 24.70
C ALA A 521 17.64 15.82 23.62
N ARG A 522 17.24 15.47 22.39
CA ARG A 522 18.14 15.24 21.24
C ARG A 522 17.49 15.77 19.96
N PRO A 523 18.22 16.41 19.03
CA PRO A 523 17.68 16.84 17.73
C PRO A 523 17.18 15.69 16.83
N ARG A 524 17.50 14.45 17.20
CA ARG A 524 17.22 13.18 16.53
C ARG A 524 16.91 12.15 17.61
N GLN A 525 15.76 12.30 18.24
CA GLN A 525 15.33 11.42 19.31
C GLN A 525 14.73 10.12 18.75
N THR A 526 14.89 9.02 19.47
CA THR A 526 14.33 7.73 19.09
C THR A 526 12.96 7.52 19.71
N LEU A 527 12.07 6.81 19.02
CA LEU A 527 10.71 6.50 19.51
C LEU A 527 10.78 5.73 20.83
N GLY A 528 11.63 4.69 20.90
CA GLY A 528 11.81 3.86 22.10
C GLY A 528 12.08 4.69 23.36
N ARG A 529 13.05 5.61 23.32
CA ARG A 529 13.41 6.43 24.49
C ARG A 529 12.29 7.33 25.03
N VAL A 530 11.28 7.64 24.22
CA VAL A 530 10.09 8.41 24.65
C VAL A 530 9.01 7.48 25.18
N MET A 531 8.79 6.33 24.53
CA MET A 531 7.88 5.28 25.04
C MET A 531 8.36 4.70 26.38
N ASP A 532 9.66 4.44 26.53
CA ASP A 532 10.29 3.87 27.73
C ASP A 532 10.11 4.84 28.92
N GLU A 533 10.29 6.15 28.72
CA GLU A 533 10.02 7.18 29.72
C GLU A 533 8.51 7.34 29.99
N GLY A 534 7.66 7.21 28.97
CA GLY A 534 6.21 7.18 29.11
C GLY A 534 5.75 6.06 30.04
N VAL A 535 6.11 4.80 29.76
CA VAL A 535 5.78 3.64 30.61
C VAL A 535 6.28 3.85 32.04
N LYS A 536 7.49 4.37 32.22
CA LYS A 536 8.07 4.70 33.53
C LYS A 536 7.25 5.75 34.31
N GLN A 537 6.51 6.63 33.64
CA GLN A 537 5.57 7.55 34.30
C GLN A 537 4.23 6.88 34.62
N TYR A 538 3.69 6.00 33.75
CA TYR A 538 2.51 5.19 34.08
C TYR A 538 2.77 4.23 35.25
N GLN A 539 3.98 3.72 35.43
CA GLN A 539 4.37 2.94 36.61
C GLN A 539 4.26 3.73 37.93
N HIS A 540 4.28 5.06 37.88
CA HIS A 540 3.98 5.89 39.04
C HIS A 540 2.47 6.08 39.24
N MET A 541 1.70 6.11 38.15
CA MET A 541 0.25 6.30 38.18
C MET A 541 -0.55 5.03 38.51
N LEU A 542 -0.06 3.86 38.07
CA LEU A 542 -0.81 2.60 38.04
C LEU A 542 -0.08 1.49 38.83
N PRO A 543 -0.82 0.51 39.42
CA PRO A 543 -0.24 -0.61 40.18
C PRO A 543 0.26 -1.73 39.25
N LEU A 544 1.09 -1.40 38.26
CA LEU A 544 1.56 -2.37 37.25
C LEU A 544 2.37 -3.51 37.89
N THR A 545 2.17 -4.72 37.36
CA THR A 545 2.85 -5.96 37.76
C THR A 545 3.89 -6.40 36.72
N PRO A 546 4.79 -7.34 37.06
CA PRO A 546 5.72 -7.92 36.08
C PRO A 546 5.04 -8.68 34.92
N LYS A 547 3.74 -9.00 35.02
CA LYS A 547 2.95 -9.60 33.93
C LYS A 547 2.47 -8.55 32.94
N ASP A 548 1.97 -7.43 33.45
CA ASP A 548 1.55 -6.27 32.65
C ASP A 548 2.77 -5.73 31.87
N MET A 549 3.93 -5.67 32.53
CA MET A 549 5.22 -5.35 31.88
C MET A 549 5.64 -6.36 30.80
N ARG A 550 5.24 -7.64 30.90
CA ARG A 550 5.42 -8.63 29.81
C ARG A 550 4.45 -8.39 28.66
N LEU A 551 3.19 -8.04 28.93
CA LEU A 551 2.17 -7.72 27.91
C LEU A 551 2.52 -6.45 27.13
N LEU A 552 2.86 -5.36 27.83
CA LEU A 552 3.41 -4.15 27.22
C LEU A 552 4.63 -4.48 26.33
N ASN A 553 5.55 -5.32 26.80
CA ASN A 553 6.71 -5.73 26.00
C ASN A 553 6.38 -6.65 24.80
N TRP A 554 5.27 -7.37 24.84
CA TRP A 554 4.76 -8.11 23.68
C TRP A 554 4.23 -7.16 22.60
N HIS A 555 3.52 -6.10 22.97
CA HIS A 555 3.11 -5.06 22.02
C HIS A 555 4.31 -4.28 21.47
N PHE A 556 5.31 -3.95 22.30
CA PHE A 556 6.58 -3.38 21.84
C PHE A 556 7.26 -4.33 20.83
N ALA A 557 7.34 -5.64 21.13
CA ALA A 557 7.88 -6.64 20.21
C ALA A 557 7.09 -6.74 18.88
N ASN A 558 5.78 -6.50 18.89
CA ASN A 558 4.95 -6.44 17.69
C ASN A 558 5.26 -5.19 16.83
N LEU A 559 5.57 -4.05 17.47
CA LEU A 559 6.06 -2.86 16.76
C LEU A 559 7.48 -3.05 16.20
N GLU A 560 8.35 -3.76 16.93
CA GLU A 560 9.67 -4.19 16.44
C GLU A 560 9.57 -5.21 15.30
N TYR A 561 8.49 -6.01 15.26
CA TYR A 561 8.16 -6.87 14.14
C TYR A 561 7.75 -6.07 12.91
N ALA A 562 6.80 -5.13 13.04
CA ALA A 562 6.31 -4.31 11.93
C ALA A 562 7.44 -3.50 11.26
N ASN A 563 8.44 -3.07 12.04
CA ASN A 563 9.57 -2.27 11.56
C ASN A 563 10.88 -3.06 11.34
N ALA A 564 10.91 -4.36 11.63
CA ALA A 564 12.11 -5.21 11.63
C ALA A 564 13.33 -4.63 12.39
N THR A 565 13.13 -3.87 13.46
CA THR A 565 14.20 -3.22 14.23
C THR A 565 13.77 -2.95 15.67
N ASN A 566 14.71 -2.86 16.61
CA ASN A 566 14.42 -2.36 17.96
C ASN A 566 13.89 -0.91 17.88
N ILE A 567 12.82 -0.59 18.61
CA ILE A 567 12.20 0.76 18.60
C ILE A 567 13.16 1.87 19.05
N ASN A 568 14.23 1.52 19.77
CA ASN A 568 15.30 2.44 20.12
C ASN A 568 16.19 2.86 18.93
N ASN A 569 15.95 2.34 17.72
CA ASN A 569 16.54 2.82 16.46
C ASN A 569 15.57 3.70 15.63
N LEU A 570 14.26 3.64 15.89
CA LEU A 570 13.22 4.32 15.09
C LEU A 570 13.19 5.83 15.37
N SER A 571 12.92 6.63 14.34
CA SER A 571 12.77 8.09 14.49
C SER A 571 11.47 8.47 15.21
N LEU A 572 11.58 9.16 16.35
CA LEU A 572 10.41 9.69 17.06
C LEU A 572 9.49 10.51 16.14
N SER A 573 10.07 11.30 15.25
CA SER A 573 9.33 12.27 14.43
C SER A 573 8.91 11.75 13.05
N GLY A 574 9.24 10.51 12.68
CA GLY A 574 8.99 10.03 11.32
C GLY A 574 9.00 8.51 11.10
N TRP A 575 9.02 7.69 12.15
CA TRP A 575 8.94 6.22 12.01
C TRP A 575 7.70 5.77 11.20
N ASP A 576 6.59 6.53 11.27
CA ASP A 576 5.35 6.37 10.51
C ASP A 576 5.07 7.49 9.50
N GLN A 577 6.10 7.93 8.76
CA GLN A 577 5.96 8.91 7.67
C GLN A 577 4.95 8.51 6.57
N ASP A 578 4.58 7.22 6.50
CA ASP A 578 3.64 6.61 5.55
C ASP A 578 2.19 6.57 6.08
N ILE A 579 1.93 7.02 7.31
CA ILE A 579 0.59 7.12 7.89
C ILE A 579 -0.39 7.90 6.99
N GLY A 580 -1.63 7.41 6.88
CA GLY A 580 -2.66 7.92 5.98
C GLY A 580 -2.65 7.32 4.56
N ASN A 581 -1.59 6.60 4.18
CA ASN A 581 -1.50 5.85 2.91
C ASN A 581 -1.97 4.39 3.03
N GLU A 582 -2.53 3.98 4.17
CA GLU A 582 -2.96 2.61 4.40
C GLU A 582 -4.06 2.17 3.44
N PHE A 583 -4.05 0.88 3.09
CA PHE A 583 -5.11 0.22 2.34
C PHE A 583 -6.17 -0.36 3.29
N GLU A 584 -7.39 -0.48 2.79
CA GLU A 584 -8.53 -1.01 3.57
C GLU A 584 -8.77 -2.50 3.26
N GLY A 585 -9.56 -3.14 4.10
CA GLY A 585 -9.93 -4.56 3.98
C GLY A 585 -8.95 -5.51 4.68
N GLU A 586 -9.40 -6.74 4.87
CA GLU A 586 -8.72 -7.76 5.69
C GLU A 586 -7.34 -8.14 5.13
N HIS A 587 -6.36 -8.29 6.02
CA HIS A 587 -5.02 -8.77 5.68
C HIS A 587 -5.10 -10.21 5.15
N SER A 588 -4.29 -10.51 4.12
CA SER A 588 -4.39 -11.79 3.38
C SER A 588 -3.04 -12.50 3.26
N GLN A 589 -3.05 -13.83 3.11
CA GLN A 589 -1.88 -14.64 2.75
C GLN A 589 -2.18 -15.49 1.51
N VAL A 590 -1.19 -15.77 0.65
CA VAL A 590 -1.38 -16.53 -0.60
C VAL A 590 -1.27 -18.04 -0.34
N ILE A 591 -2.29 -18.79 -0.74
CA ILE A 591 -2.34 -20.26 -0.60
C ILE A 591 -1.44 -20.90 -1.67
N GLY A 592 -0.59 -21.86 -1.28
CA GLY A 592 0.45 -22.44 -2.16
C GLY A 592 1.66 -21.54 -2.43
N GLY A 593 1.76 -20.40 -1.73
CA GLY A 593 2.95 -19.55 -1.67
C GLY A 593 2.89 -18.28 -2.52
N TYR A 594 3.25 -17.15 -1.90
CA TYR A 594 3.25 -15.79 -2.46
C TYR A 594 4.27 -15.61 -3.61
N SER A 595 5.25 -16.53 -3.75
CA SER A 595 6.12 -16.61 -4.92
C SER A 595 5.38 -16.81 -6.26
N GLN A 596 4.09 -17.16 -6.22
CA GLN A 596 3.20 -17.13 -7.39
C GLN A 596 3.06 -15.72 -8.01
N LEU A 597 3.15 -14.63 -7.22
CA LEU A 597 3.06 -13.26 -7.74
C LEU A 597 4.21 -12.90 -8.70
N PRO A 598 5.51 -12.94 -8.29
CA PRO A 598 6.61 -12.65 -9.20
C PRO A 598 6.67 -13.66 -10.36
N PHE A 599 6.35 -14.94 -10.13
CA PHE A 599 6.28 -15.91 -11.22
C PHE A 599 5.19 -15.57 -12.26
N GLY A 600 4.04 -15.07 -11.81
CA GLY A 600 2.98 -14.57 -12.69
C GLY A 600 3.43 -13.36 -13.51
N LEU A 601 4.09 -12.38 -12.87
CA LEU A 601 4.65 -11.21 -13.56
C LEU A 601 5.75 -11.59 -14.57
N TYR A 602 6.62 -12.54 -14.23
CA TYR A 602 7.68 -13.08 -15.10
C TYR A 602 7.17 -13.84 -16.34
N THR A 603 5.95 -14.37 -16.31
CA THR A 603 5.43 -15.27 -17.35
C THR A 603 4.26 -14.72 -18.15
N LEU A 604 3.54 -13.70 -17.67
CA LEU A 604 2.30 -13.20 -18.26
C LEU A 604 2.32 -11.67 -18.40
N PRO A 605 1.83 -11.09 -19.53
CA PRO A 605 1.20 -11.78 -20.67
C PRO A 605 2.20 -12.53 -21.58
N TYR A 606 3.49 -12.18 -21.48
CA TYR A 606 4.59 -12.83 -22.18
C TYR A 606 5.74 -13.08 -21.21
N LYS A 607 6.64 -14.00 -21.55
CA LYS A 607 7.79 -14.34 -20.70
C LYS A 607 8.94 -13.35 -20.91
N LEU A 608 9.50 -12.85 -19.82
CA LEU A 608 10.51 -11.78 -19.81
C LEU A 608 11.96 -12.34 -19.91
N ASP A 609 12.94 -11.54 -20.38
CA ASP A 609 14.37 -11.92 -20.41
C ASP A 609 15.03 -11.72 -19.04
N VAL A 610 14.78 -12.67 -18.13
CA VAL A 610 15.42 -12.73 -16.80
C VAL A 610 16.54 -13.75 -16.80
N ARG A 611 17.73 -13.30 -16.40
CA ARG A 611 18.98 -14.08 -16.37
C ARG A 611 19.43 -14.27 -14.93
N THR A 612 19.18 -15.46 -14.39
CA THR A 612 19.54 -15.87 -13.04
C THR A 612 21.03 -16.22 -12.91
N ASN A 613 21.54 -16.21 -11.68
CA ASN A 613 22.96 -16.36 -11.32
C ASN A 613 23.87 -15.25 -11.89
N LYS A 614 23.32 -14.11 -12.32
CA LYS A 614 24.06 -12.94 -12.82
C LYS A 614 24.30 -11.94 -11.70
N VAL A 615 25.25 -12.27 -10.83
CA VAL A 615 25.66 -11.40 -9.73
C VAL A 615 26.46 -10.22 -10.28
N VAL A 616 25.92 -9.01 -10.20
CA VAL A 616 26.61 -7.78 -10.66
C VAL A 616 27.71 -7.40 -9.67
N GLN A 617 28.90 -7.07 -10.19
CA GLN A 617 30.02 -6.50 -9.43
C GLN A 617 30.14 -4.99 -9.59
N SER A 618 29.94 -4.46 -10.81
CA SER A 618 30.09 -3.03 -11.08
C SER A 618 29.15 -2.49 -12.15
N ILE A 619 28.80 -1.22 -12.00
CA ILE A 619 27.93 -0.45 -12.91
C ILE A 619 28.69 0.82 -13.28
N SER A 620 29.17 0.91 -14.52
CA SER A 620 29.61 2.17 -15.11
C SER A 620 28.41 2.84 -15.79
N TYR A 621 28.14 4.10 -15.50
CA TYR A 621 26.96 4.83 -16.01
C TYR A 621 27.31 6.27 -16.39
N ASP A 622 26.40 6.95 -17.09
CA ASP A 622 26.55 8.36 -17.43
C ASP A 622 25.77 9.21 -16.42
N PRO A 623 26.42 10.04 -15.59
CA PRO A 623 25.74 10.95 -14.68
C PRO A 623 25.15 12.17 -15.40
N SER A 624 25.50 12.38 -16.68
CA SER A 624 25.00 13.50 -17.49
C SER A 624 23.79 13.10 -18.32
N GLU A 625 22.82 14.00 -18.41
CA GLU A 625 21.68 13.88 -19.33
C GLU A 625 22.07 14.23 -20.79
N THR A 626 23.25 14.81 -21.02
CA THR A 626 23.66 15.36 -22.34
C THR A 626 24.60 14.47 -23.16
N ASP A 627 25.40 13.63 -22.51
CA ASP A 627 26.48 12.87 -23.17
C ASP A 627 25.95 11.58 -23.84
N HIS A 628 24.79 11.09 -23.41
CA HIS A 628 24.10 9.90 -23.90
C HIS A 628 25.01 8.66 -23.98
N ARG A 629 25.98 8.51 -23.07
CA ARG A 629 26.86 7.35 -23.03
C ARG A 629 26.12 6.12 -22.48
N LYS A 630 26.23 5.01 -23.18
CA LYS A 630 25.69 3.72 -22.72
C LYS A 630 26.34 3.33 -21.39
N ALA A 631 25.51 2.90 -20.45
CA ALA A 631 25.96 2.25 -19.23
C ALA A 631 26.53 0.86 -19.53
N SER A 632 27.43 0.39 -18.67
CA SER A 632 28.06 -0.93 -18.74
C SER A 632 28.02 -1.62 -17.39
N ILE A 633 27.47 -2.83 -17.36
CA ILE A 633 27.29 -3.65 -16.17
C ILE A 633 28.21 -4.87 -16.30
N HIS A 634 29.00 -5.17 -15.25
CA HIS A 634 29.89 -6.34 -15.22
C HIS A 634 29.48 -7.30 -14.11
N CYS A 635 29.51 -8.61 -14.40
CA CYS A 635 29.09 -9.68 -13.49
C CYS A 635 30.27 -10.50 -12.91
N GLU A 636 30.03 -11.23 -11.80
CA GLU A 636 31.02 -12.11 -11.12
C GLU A 636 31.59 -13.21 -12.05
N ASP A 637 30.85 -13.58 -13.10
CA ASP A 637 31.24 -14.57 -14.12
C ASP A 637 32.04 -13.99 -15.29
N GLY A 638 32.25 -12.67 -15.32
CA GLY A 638 32.94 -11.96 -16.41
C GLY A 638 32.05 -11.58 -17.60
N GLU A 639 30.73 -11.83 -17.57
CA GLU A 639 29.83 -11.26 -18.58
C GLU A 639 29.67 -9.74 -18.41
N GLN A 640 29.50 -9.06 -19.55
CA GLN A 640 29.35 -7.61 -19.64
C GLN A 640 28.10 -7.25 -20.46
N PHE A 641 27.28 -6.35 -19.93
CA PHE A 641 26.04 -5.88 -20.55
C PHE A 641 26.15 -4.39 -20.88
N LEU A 642 25.59 -3.96 -22.01
CA LEU A 642 25.56 -2.55 -22.44
C LEU A 642 24.12 -2.04 -22.56
N ALA A 643 23.77 -1.04 -21.76
CA ALA A 643 22.42 -0.51 -21.66
C ALA A 643 22.37 0.97 -22.05
N ASP A 644 21.23 1.44 -22.55
CA ASP A 644 20.95 2.88 -22.66
C ASP A 644 20.50 3.44 -21.30
N HIS A 645 19.75 2.66 -20.49
CA HIS A 645 19.39 2.96 -19.09
C HIS A 645 19.58 1.73 -18.19
N VAL A 646 19.87 1.96 -16.90
CA VAL A 646 19.97 0.92 -15.87
C VAL A 646 18.96 1.18 -14.75
N VAL A 647 18.27 0.14 -14.27
CA VAL A 647 17.42 0.21 -13.07
C VAL A 647 18.02 -0.68 -11.99
N TYR A 648 18.45 -0.07 -10.89
CA TYR A 648 18.90 -0.79 -9.72
C TYR A 648 17.72 -1.08 -8.78
N THR A 649 17.46 -2.37 -8.49
CA THR A 649 16.41 -2.83 -7.56
C THR A 649 16.95 -3.74 -6.45
N GLY A 650 18.28 -3.82 -6.29
CA GLY A 650 18.91 -4.45 -5.14
C GLY A 650 18.56 -3.76 -3.82
N SER A 651 18.75 -4.47 -2.71
CA SER A 651 18.38 -3.96 -1.37
C SER A 651 19.15 -2.71 -0.93
N LEU A 652 18.60 -1.99 0.06
CA LEU A 652 19.35 -0.96 0.79
C LEU A 652 20.53 -1.58 1.58
N GLY A 653 20.41 -2.83 2.05
CA GLY A 653 21.52 -3.56 2.68
C GLY A 653 22.73 -3.75 1.77
N THR A 654 22.55 -4.15 0.50
CA THR A 654 23.65 -4.27 -0.48
C THR A 654 24.27 -2.92 -0.84
N LEU A 655 23.48 -1.84 -0.87
CA LEU A 655 24.00 -0.46 -1.02
C LEU A 655 24.83 -0.03 0.20
N LYS A 656 24.33 -0.23 1.43
CA LYS A 656 25.06 0.04 2.68
C LYS A 656 26.35 -0.77 2.81
N ARG A 657 26.33 -2.04 2.39
CA ARG A 657 27.53 -2.92 2.33
C ARG A 657 28.48 -2.58 1.18
N ARG A 658 28.07 -1.73 0.23
CA ARG A 658 28.87 -1.26 -0.91
C ARG A 658 29.41 -2.43 -1.76
N THR A 659 28.64 -3.51 -1.91
CA THR A 659 29.05 -4.72 -2.64
C THR A 659 29.08 -4.55 -4.16
N ILE A 660 28.51 -3.46 -4.68
CA ILE A 660 28.50 -3.12 -6.10
C ILE A 660 29.24 -1.79 -6.30
N GLN A 661 30.24 -1.78 -7.18
CA GLN A 661 31.02 -0.60 -7.48
C GLN A 661 30.32 0.26 -8.54
N PHE A 662 29.98 1.49 -8.17
CA PHE A 662 29.43 2.50 -9.07
C PHE A 662 30.57 3.35 -9.67
N ASN A 663 30.54 3.57 -10.99
CA ASN A 663 31.53 4.36 -11.73
C ASN A 663 30.84 5.37 -12.68
N PRO A 664 30.89 6.68 -12.41
CA PRO A 664 31.51 7.33 -11.25
C PRO A 664 30.83 6.92 -9.92
N PRO A 665 31.45 7.19 -8.77
CA PRO A 665 30.81 6.95 -7.47
C PRO A 665 29.46 7.67 -7.35
N LEU A 666 28.56 7.09 -6.55
CA LEU A 666 27.29 7.74 -6.21
C LEU A 666 27.56 9.07 -5.49
N PRO A 667 26.78 10.14 -5.75
CA PRO A 667 27.01 11.45 -5.16
C PRO A 667 26.64 11.49 -3.67
N ASP A 668 27.26 12.41 -2.92
CA ASP A 668 27.15 12.51 -1.46
C ASP A 668 25.71 12.61 -0.94
N TRP A 669 24.79 13.23 -1.70
CA TRP A 669 23.38 13.31 -1.33
C TRP A 669 22.66 11.95 -1.38
N LYS A 670 23.06 11.06 -2.30
CA LYS A 670 22.57 9.69 -2.41
C LYS A 670 23.23 8.81 -1.35
N LEU A 671 24.56 8.90 -1.20
CA LEU A 671 25.29 8.17 -0.15
C LEU A 671 24.78 8.53 1.25
N GLY A 672 24.53 9.81 1.52
CA GLY A 672 23.97 10.26 2.79
C GLY A 672 22.58 9.69 3.09
N ALA A 673 21.71 9.52 2.08
CA ALA A 673 20.40 8.88 2.26
C ALA A 673 20.55 7.35 2.48
N ILE A 674 21.45 6.70 1.73
CA ILE A 674 21.82 5.28 1.93
C ILE A 674 22.35 5.05 3.35
N ASP A 675 23.21 5.94 3.87
CA ASP A 675 23.83 5.81 5.18
C ASP A 675 22.82 6.12 6.31
N ARG A 676 21.96 7.15 6.18
CA ARG A 676 20.97 7.56 7.20
C ARG A 676 19.76 6.64 7.37
N LEU A 677 19.21 6.07 6.28
CA LEU A 677 18.02 5.22 6.38
C LEU A 677 18.32 3.93 7.16
N GLY A 678 17.34 3.40 7.87
CA GLY A 678 17.43 2.11 8.55
C GLY A 678 17.31 0.94 7.56
N PHE A 679 17.96 -0.17 7.87
CA PHE A 679 17.69 -1.45 7.22
C PHE A 679 17.67 -2.54 8.29
N GLY A 680 16.49 -3.13 8.50
CA GLY A 680 16.17 -4.00 9.63
C GLY A 680 16.45 -5.48 9.37
N VAL A 681 16.22 -6.31 10.39
CA VAL A 681 16.31 -7.76 10.35
C VAL A 681 15.07 -8.35 11.01
N MET A 682 14.45 -9.29 10.31
CA MET A 682 13.26 -10.04 10.71
C MET A 682 13.45 -11.48 10.25
N ASN A 683 13.47 -12.42 11.19
CA ASN A 683 13.72 -13.82 10.90
C ASN A 683 12.56 -14.72 11.39
N LYS A 684 12.52 -15.94 10.84
CA LYS A 684 11.46 -16.92 11.05
C LYS A 684 12.04 -18.28 11.38
N VAL A 685 11.30 -19.04 12.18
CA VAL A 685 11.51 -20.47 12.41
C VAL A 685 10.26 -21.21 11.96
N VAL A 686 10.37 -21.93 10.85
CA VAL A 686 9.31 -22.79 10.32
C VAL A 686 9.44 -24.17 10.94
N LEU A 687 8.31 -24.70 11.42
CA LEU A 687 8.19 -25.99 12.07
C LEU A 687 7.05 -26.76 11.42
N VAL A 688 7.36 -27.87 10.74
CA VAL A 688 6.36 -28.79 10.17
C VAL A 688 6.16 -29.98 11.11
N PHE A 689 4.91 -30.30 11.44
CA PHE A 689 4.55 -31.40 12.33
C PHE A 689 3.73 -32.47 11.60
N GLU A 690 3.67 -33.67 12.19
CA GLU A 690 2.85 -34.78 11.71
C GLU A 690 1.35 -34.50 11.84
N GLU A 691 0.94 -33.91 12.98
CA GLU A 691 -0.43 -33.56 13.33
C GLU A 691 -0.44 -32.22 14.10
N PRO A 692 -1.51 -31.40 14.02
CA PRO A 692 -1.63 -30.17 14.78
C PRO A 692 -1.95 -30.44 16.26
N PHE A 693 -1.31 -29.69 17.16
CA PHE A 693 -1.57 -29.73 18.61
C PHE A 693 -2.08 -28.39 19.17
N TRP A 694 -2.37 -27.43 18.30
CA TRP A 694 -2.81 -26.07 18.60
C TRP A 694 -4.25 -25.82 18.12
N ASP A 695 -4.82 -24.66 18.46
CA ASP A 695 -6.14 -24.23 17.96
C ASP A 695 -6.06 -23.98 16.44
N THR A 696 -6.63 -24.89 15.64
CA THR A 696 -6.61 -24.82 14.17
C THR A 696 -7.55 -23.76 13.60
N GLU A 697 -8.40 -23.15 14.44
CA GLU A 697 -9.31 -22.06 14.07
C GLU A 697 -8.83 -20.67 14.48
N ARG A 698 -7.61 -20.56 15.02
CA ARG A 698 -6.88 -19.28 15.09
C ARG A 698 -5.76 -19.26 14.07
N ASP A 699 -5.57 -18.11 13.43
CA ASP A 699 -4.51 -17.91 12.43
C ASP A 699 -3.15 -17.57 13.08
N MET A 700 -3.15 -17.25 14.38
CA MET A 700 -1.95 -16.94 15.17
C MET A 700 -2.14 -17.11 16.69
N PHE A 701 -1.03 -17.20 17.44
CA PHE A 701 -0.99 -17.05 18.90
C PHE A 701 0.33 -16.40 19.37
N GLY A 702 0.26 -15.62 20.45
CA GLY A 702 1.40 -14.88 21.02
C GLY A 702 1.99 -15.56 22.25
N LEU A 703 3.30 -15.41 22.49
CA LEU A 703 3.98 -15.81 23.72
C LEU A 703 4.63 -14.61 24.41
N LEU A 704 4.35 -14.43 25.70
CA LEU A 704 5.08 -13.50 26.54
C LEU A 704 6.51 -14.01 26.80
N ARG A 705 7.48 -13.09 26.80
CA ARG A 705 8.90 -13.39 27.05
C ARG A 705 9.34 -12.75 28.36
N GLU A 706 10.14 -13.49 29.13
CA GLU A 706 10.72 -12.98 30.37
C GLU A 706 12.05 -12.25 30.10
N PRO A 707 12.34 -11.16 30.84
CA PRO A 707 13.70 -10.64 31.00
C PRO A 707 14.53 -11.59 31.89
N ASP A 708 15.83 -11.33 31.99
CA ASP A 708 16.75 -12.18 32.78
C ASP A 708 16.42 -12.14 34.31
N ASP A 709 15.81 -11.05 34.82
CA ASP A 709 15.17 -10.98 36.15
C ASP A 709 13.64 -10.91 36.03
N ARG A 710 12.96 -12.02 36.38
CA ARG A 710 11.50 -12.17 36.34
C ARG A 710 10.69 -11.16 37.15
N SER A 711 11.33 -10.43 38.07
CA SER A 711 10.71 -9.38 38.89
C SER A 711 10.97 -7.97 38.38
N SER A 712 11.73 -7.81 37.28
CA SER A 712 12.04 -6.51 36.70
C SER A 712 10.78 -5.77 36.21
N MET A 713 10.80 -4.46 36.41
CA MET A 713 9.85 -3.50 35.87
C MET A 713 10.53 -2.55 34.87
N ILE A 714 11.76 -2.84 34.43
CA ILE A 714 12.59 -1.93 33.61
C ILE A 714 12.48 -2.34 32.14
N GLN A 715 12.07 -1.41 31.26
CA GLN A 715 11.86 -1.69 29.83
C GLN A 715 13.10 -2.25 29.12
N GLU A 716 14.28 -1.73 29.46
CA GLU A 716 15.55 -2.12 28.86
C GLU A 716 15.91 -3.61 29.09
N ASP A 717 15.49 -4.21 30.20
CA ASP A 717 15.77 -5.62 30.51
C ASP A 717 15.03 -6.60 29.57
N TYR A 718 13.91 -6.16 28.99
CA TYR A 718 13.09 -6.96 28.08
C TYR A 718 13.57 -6.84 26.63
N ALA A 719 14.14 -5.71 26.22
CA ALA A 719 14.44 -5.37 24.82
C ALA A 719 15.27 -6.44 24.09
N LYS A 720 16.23 -7.05 24.79
CA LYS A 720 17.09 -8.15 24.32
C LYS A 720 16.31 -9.39 23.87
N ASN A 721 15.21 -9.73 24.57
CA ASN A 721 14.52 -11.02 24.46
C ASN A 721 13.07 -10.90 23.95
N ARG A 722 12.41 -9.74 24.04
CA ARG A 722 10.96 -9.60 23.81
C ARG A 722 10.48 -10.08 22.44
N GLY A 723 11.28 -9.87 21.39
CA GLY A 723 11.01 -10.35 20.04
C GLY A 723 11.25 -11.84 19.77
N ARG A 724 11.69 -12.63 20.77
CA ARG A 724 12.14 -14.03 20.59
C ARG A 724 10.98 -15.02 20.68
N PHE A 725 10.50 -15.53 19.54
CA PHE A 725 9.31 -16.40 19.44
C PHE A 725 8.03 -15.75 20.00
N TYR A 726 7.94 -14.42 19.95
CA TYR A 726 6.84 -13.66 20.56
C TYR A 726 5.48 -13.92 19.87
N LEU A 727 5.49 -14.35 18.61
CA LEU A 727 4.30 -14.60 17.80
C LEU A 727 4.51 -15.83 16.90
N PHE A 728 3.50 -16.70 16.85
CA PHE A 728 3.42 -17.87 15.99
C PHE A 728 2.26 -17.72 15.01
N TRP A 729 2.51 -18.00 13.74
CA TRP A 729 1.48 -18.13 12.71
C TRP A 729 1.07 -19.59 12.53
N ASN A 730 -0.23 -19.84 12.48
CA ASN A 730 -0.80 -21.11 12.03
C ASN A 730 -0.96 -21.06 10.49
N CYS A 731 -0.07 -21.73 9.77
CA CYS A 731 -0.05 -21.68 8.31
C CYS A 731 -0.81 -22.83 7.63
N MET A 732 -1.59 -23.64 8.38
CA MET A 732 -2.34 -24.77 7.80
C MET A 732 -3.23 -24.36 6.62
N LYS A 733 -3.96 -23.24 6.73
CA LYS A 733 -4.87 -22.77 5.68
C LYS A 733 -4.14 -22.26 4.41
N THR A 734 -2.80 -22.08 4.45
CA THR A 734 -1.98 -21.60 3.31
C THR A 734 -0.99 -22.64 2.77
N THR A 735 -0.49 -23.54 3.62
CA THR A 735 0.41 -24.64 3.23
C THR A 735 -0.31 -25.96 2.93
N GLY A 736 -1.51 -26.17 3.49
CA GLY A 736 -2.19 -27.48 3.49
C GLY A 736 -1.54 -28.52 4.41
N LEU A 737 -0.62 -28.11 5.30
CA LEU A 737 0.12 -29.00 6.22
C LEU A 737 0.13 -28.43 7.65
N PRO A 738 0.32 -29.25 8.71
CA PRO A 738 0.50 -28.79 10.08
C PRO A 738 1.79 -27.97 10.28
N VAL A 739 1.76 -26.69 9.91
CA VAL A 739 2.92 -25.78 9.89
C VAL A 739 2.70 -24.62 10.86
N LEU A 740 3.65 -24.45 11.79
CA LEU A 740 3.81 -23.22 12.56
C LEU A 740 5.00 -22.41 12.03
N ILE A 741 4.87 -21.08 12.06
CA ILE A 741 5.99 -20.16 11.80
C ILE A 741 6.14 -19.23 13.01
N ALA A 742 7.19 -19.44 13.80
CA ALA A 742 7.57 -18.57 14.92
C ALA A 742 8.40 -17.37 14.41
N LEU A 743 8.15 -16.18 14.96
CA LEU A 743 8.84 -14.95 14.58
C LEU A 743 10.00 -14.59 15.51
N MET A 744 11.03 -13.96 14.93
CA MET A 744 12.18 -13.39 15.62
C MET A 744 12.31 -11.91 15.24
N ALA A 745 11.94 -11.02 16.17
CA ALA A 745 11.88 -9.57 16.02
C ALA A 745 12.98 -8.83 16.80
N GLY A 746 13.14 -7.53 16.54
CA GLY A 746 14.04 -6.64 17.30
C GLY A 746 15.49 -7.15 17.38
N ASP A 747 16.05 -7.15 18.59
CA ASP A 747 17.41 -7.64 18.83
C ASP A 747 17.49 -9.17 18.77
N ALA A 748 16.40 -9.88 19.06
CA ALA A 748 16.35 -11.35 18.92
C ALA A 748 16.52 -11.79 17.45
N ALA A 749 16.02 -11.01 16.49
CA ALA A 749 16.22 -11.25 15.05
C ALA A 749 17.71 -11.28 14.67
N HIS A 750 18.50 -10.38 15.26
CA HIS A 750 19.94 -10.25 15.04
C HIS A 750 20.74 -11.34 15.79
N GLN A 751 20.29 -11.75 16.97
CA GLN A 751 20.87 -12.89 17.71
C GLN A 751 20.69 -14.19 16.94
N ALA A 752 19.51 -14.43 16.33
CA ALA A 752 19.20 -15.65 15.57
C ALA A 752 20.13 -15.90 14.37
N GLU A 753 20.69 -14.84 13.77
CA GLU A 753 21.71 -14.95 12.73
C GLU A 753 22.96 -15.70 13.22
N GLN A 754 23.33 -15.51 14.50
CA GLN A 754 24.54 -16.06 15.11
C GLN A 754 24.28 -17.31 15.98
N THR A 755 23.07 -17.46 16.54
CA THR A 755 22.69 -18.65 17.33
C THR A 755 22.63 -19.88 16.42
N PRO A 756 23.27 -21.01 16.80
CA PRO A 756 23.15 -22.28 16.09
C PRO A 756 21.72 -22.83 16.03
N ASP A 757 21.34 -23.44 14.91
CA ASP A 757 19.97 -23.93 14.67
C ASP A 757 19.43 -24.82 15.80
N HIS A 758 20.24 -25.75 16.30
CA HIS A 758 19.81 -26.68 17.34
C HIS A 758 19.43 -26.01 18.67
N GLU A 759 20.03 -24.86 19.02
CA GLU A 759 19.67 -24.10 20.23
C GLU A 759 18.33 -23.39 20.05
N ILE A 760 18.13 -22.77 18.88
CA ILE A 760 16.85 -22.17 18.47
C ILE A 760 15.72 -23.21 18.49
N LEU A 761 15.98 -24.41 17.95
CA LEU A 761 15.01 -25.51 17.90
C LEU A 761 14.72 -26.10 19.29
N CYS A 762 15.74 -26.33 20.12
CA CYS A 762 15.52 -26.79 21.49
C CYS A 762 14.71 -25.78 22.32
N GLU A 763 14.97 -24.47 22.18
CA GLU A 763 14.20 -23.45 22.90
C GLU A 763 12.76 -23.37 22.40
N VAL A 764 12.52 -23.23 21.09
CA VAL A 764 11.16 -23.03 20.54
C VAL A 764 10.25 -24.22 20.82
N ILE A 765 10.77 -25.45 20.71
CA ILE A 765 10.02 -26.67 21.05
C ILE A 765 9.79 -26.77 22.57
N SER A 766 10.72 -26.28 23.40
CA SER A 766 10.49 -26.17 24.85
C SER A 766 9.41 -25.14 25.21
N GLN A 767 9.31 -24.03 24.48
CA GLN A 767 8.22 -23.05 24.68
C GLN A 767 6.87 -23.67 24.29
N LEU A 768 6.80 -24.33 23.14
CA LEU A 768 5.57 -25.01 22.68
C LEU A 768 5.13 -26.12 23.66
N ARG A 769 6.08 -26.91 24.21
CA ARG A 769 5.82 -27.92 25.25
C ARG A 769 5.30 -27.33 26.58
N ASN A 770 5.71 -26.10 26.92
CA ASN A 770 5.24 -25.38 28.11
C ASN A 770 3.80 -24.87 27.92
N VAL A 771 3.49 -24.31 26.76
CA VAL A 771 2.16 -23.79 26.39
C VAL A 771 1.14 -24.92 26.27
N PHE A 772 1.41 -25.90 25.40
CA PHE A 772 0.51 -27.01 25.11
C PHE A 772 0.73 -28.19 26.06
N LYS A 773 1.06 -27.92 27.33
CA LYS A 773 1.36 -28.89 28.42
C LYS A 773 0.28 -29.95 28.70
N HIS A 774 -0.93 -29.78 28.15
CA HIS A 774 -2.05 -30.73 28.23
C HIS A 774 -2.08 -31.73 27.05
N THR A 775 -1.23 -31.56 26.04
CA THR A 775 -1.18 -32.32 24.78
C THR A 775 0.26 -32.79 24.51
N ARG A 776 0.44 -33.91 23.78
CA ARG A 776 1.77 -34.35 23.35
C ARG A 776 2.26 -33.48 22.19
N VAL A 777 3.21 -32.58 22.46
CA VAL A 777 3.95 -31.83 21.42
C VAL A 777 5.13 -32.68 20.90
N PRO A 778 5.05 -33.22 19.66
CA PRO A 778 6.14 -33.99 19.07
C PRO A 778 7.32 -33.09 18.68
N ASP A 779 8.45 -33.69 18.29
CA ASP A 779 9.49 -32.97 17.57
C ASP A 779 9.06 -32.81 16.09
N PRO A 780 9.47 -31.72 15.41
CA PRO A 780 9.05 -31.43 14.03
C PRO A 780 9.70 -32.37 13.00
N LEU A 781 8.99 -32.64 11.91
CA LEU A 781 9.43 -33.46 10.78
C LEU A 781 10.40 -32.71 9.85
N GLU A 782 10.16 -31.42 9.64
CA GLU A 782 10.97 -30.52 8.80
C GLU A 782 11.05 -29.15 9.50
N THR A 783 12.23 -28.52 9.44
CA THR A 783 12.49 -27.23 10.10
C THR A 783 13.35 -26.33 9.22
N ILE A 784 13.05 -25.04 9.20
CA ILE A 784 13.79 -24.04 8.42
C ILE A 784 13.94 -22.76 9.25
N ILE A 785 15.16 -22.25 9.38
CA ILE A 785 15.48 -21.00 10.08
C ILE A 785 16.04 -20.00 9.07
N THR A 786 15.41 -18.83 8.94
CA THR A 786 15.87 -17.79 8.01
C THR A 786 17.03 -16.98 8.62
N ARG A 787 17.90 -16.47 7.75
CA ARG A 787 19.04 -15.60 8.11
C ARG A 787 19.21 -14.47 7.08
N TRP A 788 18.26 -13.54 7.07
CA TRP A 788 18.19 -12.47 6.06
C TRP A 788 19.35 -11.45 6.12
N ALA A 789 19.99 -11.28 7.29
CA ALA A 789 21.17 -10.42 7.44
C ALA A 789 22.46 -11.06 6.92
N SER A 790 22.56 -12.38 6.99
CA SER A 790 23.68 -13.18 6.45
C SER A 790 23.58 -13.41 4.94
N ASP A 791 22.39 -13.32 4.34
CA ASP A 791 22.17 -13.50 2.90
C ASP A 791 22.86 -12.39 2.07
N LYS A 792 23.84 -12.79 1.24
CA LYS A 792 24.70 -11.88 0.45
C LYS A 792 23.96 -11.00 -0.57
N PHE A 793 22.70 -11.31 -0.87
CA PHE A 793 21.88 -10.56 -1.83
C PHE A 793 20.92 -9.57 -1.15
N THR A 794 20.84 -9.54 0.18
CA THR A 794 19.91 -8.67 0.93
C THR A 794 20.55 -7.97 2.13
N PHE A 795 21.38 -8.64 2.93
CA PHE A 795 21.96 -8.10 4.17
C PHE A 795 20.93 -7.43 5.13
N GLY A 796 19.75 -8.05 5.26
CA GLY A 796 18.63 -7.60 6.09
C GLY A 796 17.28 -7.85 5.40
N SER A 797 16.19 -7.51 6.08
CA SER A 797 14.83 -7.80 5.65
C SER A 797 14.19 -6.64 4.88
N TYR A 798 14.09 -5.43 5.44
CA TYR A 798 13.52 -4.25 4.77
C TYR A 798 13.93 -2.92 5.42
N SER A 799 13.64 -1.80 4.76
CA SER A 799 13.99 -0.46 5.26
C SER A 799 13.10 0.02 6.41
N TYR A 800 13.61 0.94 7.22
CA TYR A 800 12.85 1.67 8.26
C TYR A 800 13.37 3.11 8.39
N VAL A 801 12.57 4.02 8.95
CA VAL A 801 13.02 5.40 9.24
C VAL A 801 13.78 5.42 10.56
N ALA A 802 15.10 5.33 10.48
CA ALA A 802 15.99 5.45 11.63
C ALA A 802 16.01 6.89 12.18
N ALA A 803 16.39 7.09 13.45
CA ALA A 803 16.42 8.42 14.06
C ALA A 803 17.35 9.44 13.37
N ASP A 804 18.35 9.00 12.61
CA ASP A 804 19.19 9.89 11.79
C ASP A 804 18.57 10.27 10.43
N ALA A 805 17.51 9.58 9.98
CA ALA A 805 16.87 9.78 8.68
C ALA A 805 16.12 11.11 8.58
N LEU A 806 16.06 11.64 7.36
CA LEU A 806 15.35 12.88 7.03
C LEU A 806 14.08 12.56 6.23
N PRO A 807 12.99 13.35 6.34
CA PRO A 807 11.71 13.08 5.65
C PRO A 807 11.78 12.93 4.13
N ALA A 808 12.85 13.42 3.48
CA ALA A 808 13.06 13.31 2.04
C ALA A 808 13.96 12.13 1.63
N ASP A 809 14.47 11.31 2.57
CA ASP A 809 15.51 10.32 2.25
C ASP A 809 15.00 9.20 1.32
N TYR A 810 13.73 8.82 1.38
CA TYR A 810 13.12 7.88 0.42
C TYR A 810 13.00 8.48 -0.99
N ASP A 811 12.74 9.78 -1.12
CA ASP A 811 12.71 10.48 -2.41
C ASP A 811 14.13 10.66 -2.98
N LEU A 812 15.12 10.93 -2.11
CA LEU A 812 16.53 10.90 -2.48
C LEU A 812 16.97 9.48 -2.91
N MET A 813 16.47 8.43 -2.27
CA MET A 813 16.70 7.05 -2.71
C MET A 813 16.07 6.75 -4.07
N ALA A 814 14.87 7.26 -4.35
CA ALA A 814 14.19 7.12 -5.65
C ALA A 814 14.91 7.84 -6.80
N ARG A 815 15.38 9.07 -6.57
CA ARG A 815 15.90 9.97 -7.63
C ARG A 815 16.99 9.33 -8.49
N ASN A 816 16.84 9.38 -9.81
CA ASN A 816 17.84 8.91 -10.78
C ASN A 816 19.11 9.78 -10.80
N ILE A 817 20.16 9.27 -11.44
CA ILE A 817 21.44 9.96 -11.67
C ILE A 817 21.82 9.73 -13.14
N GLY A 818 21.46 10.68 -14.02
CA GLY A 818 21.56 10.48 -15.46
C GLY A 818 20.78 9.22 -15.88
N ASN A 819 21.46 8.25 -16.51
CA ASN A 819 20.84 7.00 -16.96
C ASN A 819 20.81 5.86 -15.93
N LEU A 820 21.16 6.12 -14.66
CA LEU A 820 20.99 5.19 -13.54
C LEU A 820 19.75 5.53 -12.70
N HIS A 821 18.73 4.67 -12.76
CA HIS A 821 17.47 4.77 -12.01
C HIS A 821 17.46 3.82 -10.81
N PHE A 822 16.61 4.11 -9.82
CA PHE A 822 16.48 3.30 -8.60
C PHE A 822 15.01 2.94 -8.35
N ALA A 823 14.78 1.68 -7.95
CA ALA A 823 13.48 1.17 -7.51
C ALA A 823 13.65 0.12 -6.40
N GLY A 824 12.55 -0.44 -5.90
CA GLY A 824 12.49 -1.28 -4.70
C GLY A 824 11.89 -0.54 -3.49
N GLU A 825 11.53 -1.28 -2.43
CA GLU A 825 10.79 -0.73 -1.27
C GLU A 825 11.49 0.46 -0.58
N ALA A 826 12.82 0.45 -0.50
CA ALA A 826 13.64 1.55 0.01
C ALA A 826 13.63 2.82 -0.87
N THR A 827 12.74 2.89 -1.88
CA THR A 827 12.52 4.04 -2.77
C THR A 827 11.05 4.47 -2.84
N CYS A 828 10.16 3.95 -1.98
CA CYS A 828 8.74 4.31 -1.97
C CYS A 828 8.34 4.95 -0.63
N GLY A 829 8.52 6.26 -0.49
CA GLY A 829 8.32 6.94 0.80
C GLY A 829 6.90 6.84 1.40
N THR A 830 5.89 6.69 0.54
CA THR A 830 4.46 6.49 0.92
C THR A 830 4.09 5.05 1.26
N HIS A 831 4.93 4.08 0.90
CA HIS A 831 4.68 2.64 1.11
C HIS A 831 6.04 1.91 1.30
N PRO A 832 6.85 2.28 2.31
CA PRO A 832 8.16 1.67 2.55
C PRO A 832 8.01 0.20 2.95
N ALA A 833 9.12 -0.56 2.97
CA ALA A 833 9.19 -1.98 3.37
C ALA A 833 8.32 -3.02 2.64
N THR A 834 7.27 -2.65 1.89
CA THR A 834 6.26 -3.59 1.37
C THR A 834 6.47 -4.07 -0.07
N VAL A 835 5.80 -5.18 -0.42
CA VAL A 835 5.73 -5.71 -1.79
C VAL A 835 5.02 -4.74 -2.74
N HIS A 836 3.94 -4.09 -2.29
CA HIS A 836 3.21 -3.13 -3.12
C HIS A 836 4.01 -1.82 -3.33
N GLY A 837 4.82 -1.39 -2.35
CA GLY A 837 5.74 -0.26 -2.49
C GLY A 837 6.86 -0.55 -3.49
N ALA A 838 7.43 -1.76 -3.44
CA ALA A 838 8.35 -2.24 -4.46
C ALA A 838 7.70 -2.24 -5.86
N TYR A 839 6.46 -2.74 -6.00
CA TYR A 839 5.72 -2.70 -7.26
C TYR A 839 5.51 -1.27 -7.80
N LEU A 840 5.00 -0.36 -6.95
CA LEU A 840 4.78 1.06 -7.29
C LEU A 840 6.08 1.77 -7.71
N SER A 841 7.19 1.48 -7.04
CA SER A 841 8.50 2.04 -7.40
C SER A 841 9.01 1.55 -8.76
N GLY A 842 8.70 0.32 -9.15
CA GLY A 842 8.98 -0.20 -10.49
C GLY A 842 8.16 0.53 -11.57
N GLN A 843 6.87 0.78 -11.30
CA GLN A 843 6.02 1.58 -12.19
C GLN A 843 6.57 3.02 -12.34
N ARG A 844 7.03 3.63 -11.25
CA ARG A 844 7.68 4.95 -11.28
C ARG A 844 8.94 4.95 -12.14
N ALA A 845 9.88 4.02 -11.91
CA ALA A 845 11.13 3.96 -12.67
C ALA A 845 10.90 3.69 -14.17
N ALA A 846 9.88 2.88 -14.51
CA ALA A 846 9.45 2.71 -15.90
C ALA A 846 8.94 4.04 -16.51
N ALA A 847 8.12 4.79 -15.78
CA ALA A 847 7.64 6.11 -16.20
C ALA A 847 8.79 7.11 -16.42
N GLU A 848 9.75 7.17 -15.49
CA GLU A 848 10.96 8.02 -15.60
C GLU A 848 11.76 7.72 -16.89
N ILE A 849 11.95 6.45 -17.22
CA ILE A 849 12.69 6.04 -18.42
C ILE A 849 11.89 6.37 -19.70
N ILE A 850 10.57 6.17 -19.70
CA ILE A 850 9.72 6.52 -20.84
C ILE A 850 9.69 8.04 -21.06
N GLU A 851 9.55 8.84 -19.99
CA GLU A 851 9.68 10.30 -20.04
C GLU A 851 11.07 10.72 -20.57
N SER A 852 12.15 10.05 -20.17
CA SER A 852 13.51 10.33 -20.66
C SER A 852 13.78 9.89 -22.11
N LEU A 853 13.11 8.85 -22.62
CA LEU A 853 13.31 8.31 -23.97
C LEU A 853 12.47 9.02 -25.03
N PHE A 854 11.28 9.50 -24.66
CA PHE A 854 10.29 10.05 -25.60
C PHE A 854 9.91 11.51 -25.33
N GLY A 855 10.24 12.05 -24.15
CA GLY A 855 9.84 13.37 -23.70
C GLY A 855 8.53 13.37 -22.89
N PRO A 856 8.13 14.52 -22.33
CA PRO A 856 6.85 14.68 -21.65
C PRO A 856 5.67 14.57 -22.64
N ILE A 857 4.49 14.25 -22.13
CA ILE A 857 3.25 14.12 -22.93
C ILE A 857 2.95 15.46 -23.64
N GLU A 858 2.95 15.45 -24.98
CA GLU A 858 2.66 16.64 -25.78
C GLU A 858 1.17 17.04 -25.69
N LEU A 859 0.87 18.12 -24.98
CA LEU A 859 -0.48 18.69 -24.97
C LEU A 859 -0.87 19.23 -26.37
N PRO A 860 -1.99 18.75 -26.98
CA PRO A 860 -2.49 19.30 -28.23
C PRO A 860 -2.80 20.80 -28.10
N LYS A 861 -2.54 21.59 -29.15
CA LYS A 861 -2.82 23.04 -29.16
C LYS A 861 -3.79 23.40 -30.30
N PRO A 862 -4.99 23.93 -30.02
CA PRO A 862 -5.56 24.20 -28.69
C PRO A 862 -5.95 22.93 -27.93
N LEU A 863 -5.73 22.95 -26.61
CA LEU A 863 -6.08 21.83 -25.72
C LEU A 863 -7.59 21.62 -25.64
N ILE A 864 -8.37 22.70 -25.74
CA ILE A 864 -9.83 22.68 -25.86
C ILE A 864 -10.18 23.49 -27.12
N PRO A 865 -10.55 22.85 -28.24
CA PRO A 865 -10.99 23.56 -29.43
C PRO A 865 -12.27 24.38 -29.19
N GLU A 866 -12.40 25.51 -29.90
CA GLU A 866 -13.59 26.36 -29.82
C GLU A 866 -14.88 25.62 -30.21
N LYS A 867 -15.99 26.06 -29.62
CA LYS A 867 -17.31 25.49 -29.83
C LYS A 867 -17.88 25.97 -31.18
N SER A 868 -17.83 25.12 -32.19
CA SER A 868 -18.30 25.44 -33.54
C SER A 868 -19.76 25.91 -33.55
N VAL A 869 -19.98 27.18 -33.89
CA VAL A 869 -21.32 27.78 -33.98
C VAL A 869 -22.03 27.24 -35.21
N SER A 870 -23.02 26.37 -35.00
CA SER A 870 -23.91 25.89 -36.06
C SER A 870 -24.84 27.02 -36.52
N THR A 871 -24.45 27.74 -37.57
CA THR A 871 -25.32 28.69 -38.28
C THR A 871 -26.35 27.94 -39.14
N THR A 872 -27.37 27.39 -38.51
CA THR A 872 -28.52 26.76 -39.17
C THR A 872 -29.40 27.83 -39.84
N ALA A 873 -29.12 28.12 -41.11
CA ALA A 873 -29.98 28.95 -41.94
C ALA A 873 -31.41 28.38 -41.98
N THR A 874 -32.41 29.21 -41.71
CA THR A 874 -33.80 28.77 -41.49
C THR A 874 -34.68 29.12 -42.69
N PRO A 875 -35.37 28.14 -43.31
CA PRO A 875 -36.57 28.40 -44.10
C PRO A 875 -37.80 28.53 -43.18
N THR A 876 -38.61 29.57 -43.38
CA THR A 876 -39.84 29.84 -42.60
C THR A 876 -41.06 29.11 -43.13
N GLU A 877 -41.84 28.48 -42.23
CA GLU A 877 -43.32 28.34 -42.20
C GLU A 877 -43.70 27.49 -40.96
N GLY A 878 -44.83 27.64 -40.25
CA GLY A 878 -45.87 28.68 -40.24
C GLY A 878 -47.13 28.21 -39.45
N ARG A 879 -47.83 29.11 -38.74
CA ARG A 879 -49.10 28.89 -37.94
C ARG A 879 -48.95 28.13 -36.60
N LYS A 880 -49.84 28.25 -35.58
CA LYS A 880 -50.61 29.39 -35.00
C LYS A 880 -51.36 28.92 -33.72
N ASN A 881 -51.21 29.63 -32.59
CA ASN A 881 -52.12 29.65 -31.39
C ASN A 881 -52.44 28.28 -30.70
N ASP A 882 -53.07 28.17 -29.52
CA ASP A 882 -53.75 29.15 -28.63
C ASP A 882 -53.70 28.78 -27.11
N ARG A 883 -54.04 29.76 -26.25
CA ARG A 883 -54.63 29.68 -24.88
C ARG A 883 -54.13 28.70 -23.77
N SER A 884 -53.64 29.32 -22.69
CA SER A 884 -53.79 28.98 -21.25
C SER A 884 -55.24 29.28 -20.73
N PRO A 885 -55.66 29.27 -19.42
CA PRO A 885 -54.88 29.21 -18.14
C PRO A 885 -55.52 28.59 -16.83
N LYS A 886 -54.73 28.56 -15.72
CA LYS A 886 -55.11 28.87 -14.29
C LYS A 886 -56.10 27.95 -13.50
N PRO A 887 -56.36 28.16 -12.17
CA PRO A 887 -55.52 28.70 -11.06
C PRO A 887 -55.62 27.90 -9.70
N SER A 888 -54.90 28.32 -8.63
CA SER A 888 -55.39 28.91 -7.32
C SER A 888 -55.34 27.91 -6.13
N THR A 889 -55.19 28.26 -4.84
CA THR A 889 -55.06 29.55 -4.05
C THR A 889 -54.31 29.23 -2.73
N GLU A 890 -53.42 30.07 -2.17
CA GLU A 890 -53.60 31.02 -1.02
C GLU A 890 -53.93 30.37 0.35
N THR A 891 -53.58 30.87 1.56
CA THR A 891 -53.07 32.18 2.09
C THR A 891 -52.25 31.91 3.39
N THR A 892 -51.15 32.61 3.73
CA THR A 892 -51.03 33.82 4.63
C THR A 892 -51.57 33.59 6.07
N THR A 893 -50.90 33.89 7.21
CA THR A 893 -50.14 35.12 7.61
C THR A 893 -49.10 34.87 8.75
N GLN A 894 -48.26 35.88 9.04
CA GLN A 894 -47.28 36.04 10.15
C GLN A 894 -47.88 36.85 11.36
N PRO A 895 -47.12 37.34 12.37
CA PRO A 895 -46.05 36.76 13.23
C PRO A 895 -46.18 37.12 14.76
N SER A 896 -45.28 36.65 15.65
CA SER A 896 -44.66 37.49 16.71
C SER A 896 -43.61 36.78 17.60
N SER A 897 -42.59 37.55 18.03
CA SER A 897 -41.71 37.43 19.24
C SER A 897 -41.36 36.05 19.84
N THR A 898 -40.07 35.72 19.77
CA THR A 898 -39.37 34.63 20.49
C THR A 898 -38.78 35.12 21.83
N PRO A 899 -38.71 34.27 22.86
CA PRO A 899 -37.56 34.21 23.78
C PRO A 899 -36.76 32.91 23.60
N SER A 900 -35.46 32.97 23.86
CA SER A 900 -34.49 31.91 23.55
C SER A 900 -34.51 30.71 24.50
N HIS A 901 -34.30 29.50 23.96
CA HIS A 901 -33.92 28.30 24.72
C HIS A 901 -32.64 27.67 24.16
N GLN A 902 -31.81 27.14 25.06
CA GLN A 902 -30.64 26.30 24.72
C GLN A 902 -31.07 24.87 24.36
N PRO A 903 -30.26 24.11 23.59
CA PRO A 903 -30.49 22.67 23.40
C PRO A 903 -30.28 21.92 24.73
N SER A 904 -31.15 20.96 25.05
CA SER A 904 -31.12 20.22 26.31
C SER A 904 -30.11 19.06 26.33
N ASN A 905 -29.62 18.76 27.54
CA ASN A 905 -28.69 17.64 27.84
C ASN A 905 -29.28 16.24 27.50
N ASP A 906 -30.60 16.19 27.36
CA ASP A 906 -31.43 15.00 27.17
C ASP A 906 -31.09 14.17 25.91
N LYS A 907 -30.61 14.80 24.83
CA LYS A 907 -30.24 14.05 23.60
C LYS A 907 -29.06 13.12 23.77
N ALA A 908 -28.08 13.48 24.60
CA ALA A 908 -26.92 12.63 24.86
C ALA A 908 -27.29 11.46 25.79
N LYS A 909 -28.04 11.76 26.87
CA LYS A 909 -28.63 10.74 27.76
C LYS A 909 -29.44 9.71 26.98
N LYS A 910 -30.30 10.17 26.06
CA LYS A 910 -31.10 9.29 25.20
C LYS A 910 -30.27 8.37 24.30
N ALA A 911 -29.22 8.88 23.65
CA ALA A 911 -28.36 8.05 22.81
C ALA A 911 -27.65 6.95 23.61
N ALA A 912 -27.17 7.26 24.81
CA ALA A 912 -26.54 6.28 25.70
C ALA A 912 -27.56 5.23 26.22
N TYR A 913 -28.78 5.66 26.57
CA TYR A 913 -29.86 4.75 26.98
C TYR A 913 -30.26 3.79 25.86
N GLU A 914 -30.39 4.30 24.64
CA GLU A 914 -30.65 3.48 23.46
C GLU A 914 -29.51 2.47 23.23
N GLN A 915 -28.25 2.88 23.36
CA GLN A 915 -27.10 1.97 23.25
C GLN A 915 -27.09 0.87 24.33
N ALA A 916 -27.44 1.20 25.57
CA ALA A 916 -27.41 0.26 26.69
C ALA A 916 -28.43 -0.88 26.55
N TYR A 917 -29.69 -0.59 26.17
CA TYR A 917 -30.64 -1.68 25.92
C TYR A 917 -30.29 -2.47 24.65
N TRP A 918 -29.69 -1.84 23.62
CA TRP A 918 -29.25 -2.58 22.42
C TRP A 918 -28.14 -3.59 22.76
N ALA A 919 -27.24 -3.28 23.70
CA ALA A 919 -26.24 -4.25 24.16
C ALA A 919 -26.90 -5.50 24.77
N VAL A 920 -27.85 -5.34 25.69
CA VAL A 920 -28.58 -6.46 26.32
C VAL A 920 -29.45 -7.24 25.31
N ILE A 921 -29.98 -6.57 24.28
CA ILE A 921 -30.68 -7.24 23.18
C ILE A 921 -29.72 -8.14 22.40
N TYR A 922 -28.52 -7.66 22.04
CA TYR A 922 -27.54 -8.46 21.31
C TYR A 922 -26.94 -9.58 22.17
N GLU A 923 -26.76 -9.37 23.47
CA GLU A 923 -26.35 -10.40 24.43
C GLU A 923 -27.39 -11.54 24.53
N ARG A 924 -28.67 -11.20 24.75
CA ARG A 924 -29.74 -12.19 24.97
C ARG A 924 -30.26 -12.87 23.71
N LEU A 925 -30.21 -12.20 22.54
CA LEU A 925 -30.83 -12.68 21.29
C LEU A 925 -29.81 -12.92 20.16
N GLY A 926 -28.54 -12.60 20.36
CA GLY A 926 -27.52 -12.59 19.31
C GLY A 926 -27.73 -11.48 18.26
N PRO A 927 -26.86 -11.39 17.25
CA PRO A 927 -27.01 -10.44 16.15
C PRO A 927 -28.28 -10.73 15.32
N GLN A 928 -28.90 -9.66 14.79
CA GLN A 928 -30.09 -9.78 13.94
C GLN A 928 -29.79 -10.66 12.70
N PRO A 929 -30.69 -11.60 12.32
CA PRO A 929 -30.47 -12.50 11.18
C PRO A 929 -30.06 -11.76 9.89
N ILE A 930 -28.94 -12.18 9.30
CA ILE A 930 -28.39 -11.55 8.09
C ILE A 930 -29.25 -11.92 6.87
N ARG A 931 -29.59 -10.92 6.05
CA ARG A 931 -30.43 -11.13 4.87
C ARG A 931 -29.67 -11.91 3.78
N PRO A 932 -30.22 -13.02 3.26
CA PRO A 932 -29.54 -13.86 2.29
C PRO A 932 -29.30 -13.15 0.95
N ALA A 933 -28.14 -13.45 0.35
CA ALA A 933 -27.73 -12.91 -0.94
C ALA A 933 -28.52 -13.55 -2.10
N LYS A 934 -28.91 -12.75 -3.09
CA LYS A 934 -29.73 -13.23 -4.21
C LYS A 934 -28.89 -13.93 -5.29
N ALA A 935 -29.20 -15.19 -5.58
CA ALA A 935 -28.72 -15.92 -6.75
C ALA A 935 -29.15 -15.23 -8.06
N GLY A 936 -28.28 -15.31 -9.09
CA GLY A 936 -28.46 -14.60 -10.35
C GLY A 936 -29.66 -15.09 -11.19
N LEU A 937 -30.39 -14.15 -11.80
CA LEU A 937 -31.68 -14.39 -12.49
C LEU A 937 -31.68 -14.08 -14.00
N ASN A 938 -30.52 -13.93 -14.65
CA ASN A 938 -30.45 -13.61 -16.08
C ASN A 938 -30.02 -14.83 -16.91
N PRO A 939 -30.94 -15.45 -17.68
CA PRO A 939 -30.64 -16.67 -18.43
C PRO A 939 -29.67 -16.41 -19.61
N PHE A 940 -29.65 -15.20 -20.17
CA PHE A 940 -28.69 -14.85 -21.23
C PHE A 940 -27.25 -14.80 -20.72
N LEU A 941 -27.01 -14.40 -19.46
CA LEU A 941 -25.65 -14.42 -18.90
C LEU A 941 -25.15 -15.85 -18.66
N MET A 942 -26.06 -16.78 -18.35
CA MET A 942 -25.74 -18.21 -18.24
C MET A 942 -25.44 -18.80 -19.63
N TYR A 943 -26.32 -18.59 -20.61
CA TYR A 943 -26.09 -19.00 -22.01
C TYR A 943 -24.81 -18.39 -22.60
N GLN A 944 -24.51 -17.13 -22.28
CA GLN A 944 -23.28 -16.46 -22.70
C GLN A 944 -22.03 -17.18 -22.20
N LYS A 945 -22.01 -17.71 -20.97
CA LYS A 945 -20.88 -18.48 -20.44
C LYS A 945 -20.55 -19.69 -21.34
N ASP A 946 -21.58 -20.39 -21.82
CA ASP A 946 -21.43 -21.67 -22.51
C ASP A 946 -21.28 -21.55 -24.04
N TYR A 947 -21.81 -20.48 -24.64
CA TYR A 947 -21.80 -20.27 -26.08
C TYR A 947 -20.82 -19.19 -26.56
N TRP A 948 -20.20 -18.38 -25.68
CA TRP A 948 -19.23 -17.34 -26.06
C TRP A 948 -18.09 -17.86 -26.96
N THR A 949 -17.46 -18.96 -26.58
CA THR A 949 -16.33 -19.54 -27.34
C THR A 949 -16.77 -20.06 -28.70
N LYS A 950 -17.92 -20.74 -28.78
CA LYS A 950 -18.51 -21.24 -30.04
C LYS A 950 -18.82 -20.08 -31.00
N CYS A 951 -19.39 -19.00 -30.48
CA CYS A 951 -19.71 -17.81 -31.26
C CYS A 951 -18.44 -17.12 -31.79
N ARG A 952 -17.41 -16.97 -30.94
CA ARG A 952 -16.12 -16.44 -31.37
C ARG A 952 -15.49 -17.29 -32.47
N GLU A 953 -15.45 -18.61 -32.30
CA GLU A 953 -14.95 -19.57 -33.30
C GLU A 953 -15.66 -19.35 -34.66
N GLN A 954 -16.99 -19.27 -34.67
CA GLN A 954 -17.79 -19.02 -35.88
C GLN A 954 -17.55 -17.64 -36.52
N CYS A 955 -17.39 -16.58 -35.72
CA CYS A 955 -17.08 -15.25 -36.24
C CYS A 955 -15.65 -15.16 -36.79
N ASP A 956 -14.68 -15.81 -36.14
CA ASP A 956 -13.29 -15.90 -36.60
C ASP A 956 -13.21 -16.66 -37.93
N GLU A 957 -13.90 -17.80 -38.07
CA GLU A 957 -13.98 -18.56 -39.33
C GLU A 957 -14.62 -17.74 -40.46
N ALA A 958 -15.76 -17.09 -40.19
CA ALA A 958 -16.46 -16.25 -41.17
C ALA A 958 -15.62 -15.05 -41.63
N LEU A 959 -14.83 -14.45 -40.73
CA LEU A 959 -13.92 -13.37 -41.11
C LEU A 959 -12.70 -13.89 -41.88
N GLN A 960 -12.10 -15.01 -41.47
CA GLN A 960 -10.96 -15.63 -42.18
C GLN A 960 -11.29 -16.00 -43.63
N ALA A 961 -12.52 -16.43 -43.90
CA ALA A 961 -13.02 -16.67 -45.26
C ALA A 961 -13.01 -15.42 -46.17
N THR A 962 -12.94 -14.21 -45.61
CA THR A 962 -12.84 -12.94 -46.36
C THR A 962 -11.48 -12.24 -46.21
N LYS A 963 -10.76 -12.48 -45.10
CA LYS A 963 -9.46 -11.90 -44.75
C LYS A 963 -8.60 -12.95 -44.01
N PRO A 964 -7.76 -13.70 -44.73
CA PRO A 964 -6.91 -14.73 -44.12
C PRO A 964 -6.08 -14.18 -42.94
N GLY A 965 -6.13 -14.87 -41.79
CA GLY A 965 -5.42 -14.48 -40.57
C GLY A 965 -6.08 -13.38 -39.72
N ALA A 966 -7.22 -12.82 -40.13
CA ALA A 966 -7.98 -11.89 -39.29
C ALA A 966 -8.78 -12.62 -38.19
N LYS A 967 -9.08 -11.91 -37.09
CA LYS A 967 -9.97 -12.35 -36.00
C LYS A 967 -11.12 -11.35 -35.84
N ALA A 968 -12.29 -11.84 -35.48
CA ALA A 968 -13.49 -11.02 -35.31
C ALA A 968 -13.34 -10.04 -34.14
N ALA A 969 -13.87 -8.83 -34.30
CA ALA A 969 -13.89 -7.84 -33.23
C ALA A 969 -14.81 -8.32 -32.09
N ARG A 970 -14.44 -8.02 -30.84
CA ARG A 970 -15.17 -8.54 -29.67
C ARG A 970 -16.65 -8.11 -29.63
N ASP A 971 -16.99 -6.99 -30.27
CA ASP A 971 -18.38 -6.53 -30.42
C ASP A 971 -19.16 -7.21 -31.55
N GLU A 972 -18.49 -7.69 -32.60
CA GLU A 972 -19.10 -8.57 -33.61
C GLU A 972 -19.50 -9.90 -32.96
N VAL A 973 -18.60 -10.47 -32.14
CA VAL A 973 -18.88 -11.68 -31.33
C VAL A 973 -20.01 -11.44 -30.32
N ARG A 974 -20.04 -10.31 -29.61
CA ARG A 974 -21.17 -9.95 -28.71
C ARG A 974 -22.48 -9.83 -29.49
N HIS A 975 -22.46 -9.20 -30.66
CA HIS A 975 -23.65 -9.03 -31.49
C HIS A 975 -24.16 -10.36 -32.04
N ALA A 976 -23.27 -11.20 -32.57
CA ALA A 976 -23.57 -12.54 -33.05
C ALA A 976 -24.09 -13.45 -31.92
N LEU A 977 -23.48 -13.43 -30.74
CA LEU A 977 -23.97 -14.21 -29.59
C LEU A 977 -25.36 -13.72 -29.12
N GLY A 978 -25.60 -12.42 -29.16
CA GLY A 978 -26.92 -11.83 -28.93
C GLY A 978 -27.94 -12.15 -30.03
N GLN A 979 -27.52 -12.49 -31.26
CA GLN A 979 -28.39 -13.09 -32.28
C GLN A 979 -28.61 -14.59 -32.03
N MET A 980 -27.56 -15.34 -31.68
CA MET A 980 -27.66 -16.77 -31.33
C MET A 980 -28.65 -16.99 -30.20
N TRP A 981 -28.58 -16.24 -29.09
CA TRP A 981 -29.57 -16.34 -28.02
C TRP A 981 -31.00 -16.01 -28.48
N ARG A 982 -31.19 -15.01 -29.36
CA ARG A 982 -32.52 -14.72 -29.90
C ARG A 982 -33.03 -15.90 -30.74
N ASN A 983 -32.19 -16.46 -31.60
CA ASN A 983 -32.53 -17.49 -32.58
C ASN A 983 -32.53 -18.93 -32.03
N ALA A 984 -31.89 -19.17 -30.87
CA ALA A 984 -31.81 -20.48 -30.22
C ALA A 984 -33.20 -21.09 -29.96
N SER A 985 -33.31 -22.42 -29.97
CA SER A 985 -34.61 -23.09 -29.80
C SER A 985 -35.19 -22.88 -28.39
N ALA A 986 -36.47 -23.21 -28.21
CA ALA A 986 -37.06 -23.24 -26.87
C ALA A 986 -36.33 -24.26 -25.97
N GLU A 987 -35.96 -25.41 -26.54
CA GLU A 987 -35.25 -26.50 -25.86
C GLU A 987 -33.83 -26.08 -25.44
N GLU A 988 -33.09 -25.33 -26.28
CA GLU A 988 -31.77 -24.77 -25.91
C GLU A 988 -31.87 -23.70 -24.82
N LYS A 989 -32.99 -22.97 -24.74
CA LYS A 989 -33.24 -21.96 -23.71
C LYS A 989 -33.70 -22.58 -22.39
N GLN A 990 -34.42 -23.70 -22.45
CA GLN A 990 -35.10 -24.32 -21.32
C GLN A 990 -34.21 -24.54 -20.08
N PRO A 991 -33.01 -25.17 -20.14
CA PRO A 991 -32.21 -25.39 -18.93
C PRO A 991 -31.77 -24.09 -18.24
N TYR A 992 -31.57 -23.00 -18.99
CA TYR A 992 -31.25 -21.69 -18.43
C TYR A 992 -32.47 -20.99 -17.81
N LEU A 993 -33.67 -21.25 -18.33
CA LEU A 993 -34.93 -20.78 -17.75
C LEU A 993 -35.28 -21.58 -16.49
N ASP A 994 -35.10 -22.90 -16.50
CA ASP A 994 -35.30 -23.78 -15.37
C ASP A 994 -34.33 -23.46 -14.22
N GLN A 995 -33.06 -23.19 -14.52
CA GLN A 995 -32.08 -22.74 -13.51
C GLN A 995 -32.43 -21.38 -12.92
N VAL A 996 -32.98 -20.44 -13.72
CA VAL A 996 -33.46 -19.14 -13.22
C VAL A 996 -34.71 -19.29 -12.36
N GLU A 997 -35.60 -20.23 -12.67
CA GLU A 997 -36.78 -20.56 -11.86
C GLU A 997 -36.40 -21.29 -10.56
N ALA A 998 -35.42 -22.19 -10.59
CA ALA A 998 -34.84 -22.80 -9.40
C ALA A 998 -34.17 -21.75 -8.50
N ASN A 999 -33.37 -20.85 -9.08
CA ASN A 999 -32.76 -19.72 -8.37
C ASN A 999 -33.82 -18.76 -7.80
N ARG A 1000 -34.94 -18.52 -8.51
CA ARG A 1000 -36.08 -17.75 -7.99
C ARG A 1000 -36.65 -18.39 -6.74
N ARG A 1001 -37.00 -19.68 -6.80
CA ARG A 1001 -37.60 -20.41 -5.67
C ARG A 1001 -36.66 -20.47 -4.46
N LEU A 1002 -35.37 -20.72 -4.68
CA LEU A 1002 -34.37 -20.69 -3.61
C LEU A 1002 -34.27 -19.30 -2.96
N ASN A 1003 -34.20 -18.24 -3.77
CA ASN A 1003 -34.20 -16.85 -3.30
C ASN A 1003 -35.48 -16.49 -2.52
N GLU A 1004 -36.63 -17.06 -2.89
CA GLU A 1004 -37.92 -16.83 -2.24
C GLU A 1004 -38.02 -17.59 -0.90
N THR A 1005 -37.66 -18.87 -0.86
CA THR A 1005 -37.59 -19.67 0.38
C THR A 1005 -36.63 -19.04 1.39
N GLN A 1006 -35.39 -18.75 1.00
CA GLN A 1006 -34.39 -18.15 1.90
C GLN A 1006 -34.82 -16.76 2.39
N LEU A 1007 -35.49 -15.96 1.55
CA LEU A 1007 -36.00 -14.66 1.95
C LEU A 1007 -37.17 -14.77 2.93
N GLU A 1008 -37.99 -15.82 2.85
CA GLU A 1008 -39.09 -16.06 3.77
C GLU A 1008 -38.60 -16.64 5.11
N GLU A 1009 -37.67 -17.59 5.09
CA GLU A 1009 -36.96 -18.08 6.28
C GLU A 1009 -36.30 -16.93 7.04
N TRP A 1010 -35.61 -16.05 6.30
CA TRP A 1010 -35.04 -14.82 6.86
C TRP A 1010 -36.11 -13.85 7.38
N ARG A 1011 -37.23 -13.66 6.66
CA ARG A 1011 -38.33 -12.78 7.11
C ARG A 1011 -38.89 -13.26 8.45
N VAL A 1012 -39.18 -14.55 8.58
CA VAL A 1012 -39.71 -15.13 9.83
C VAL A 1012 -38.68 -15.03 10.96
N ALA A 1013 -37.41 -15.30 10.68
CA ALA A 1013 -36.33 -15.15 11.66
C ALA A 1013 -36.16 -13.68 12.11
N ALA A 1014 -36.17 -12.73 11.18
CA ALA A 1014 -36.05 -11.30 11.47
C ALA A 1014 -37.28 -10.74 12.19
N GLU A 1015 -38.50 -11.08 11.77
CA GLU A 1015 -39.73 -10.65 12.46
C GLU A 1015 -39.82 -11.23 13.89
N ASN A 1016 -39.36 -12.47 14.08
CA ASN A 1016 -39.26 -13.05 15.43
C ASN A 1016 -38.15 -12.40 16.27
N TRP A 1017 -36.98 -12.09 15.68
CA TRP A 1017 -35.91 -11.36 16.37
C TRP A 1017 -36.36 -9.95 16.75
N ASP A 1018 -36.97 -9.20 15.83
CA ASP A 1018 -37.52 -7.86 16.07
C ASP A 1018 -38.57 -7.90 17.19
N ARG A 1019 -39.53 -8.84 17.13
CA ARG A 1019 -40.54 -9.05 18.18
C ARG A 1019 -39.91 -9.34 19.55
N LEU A 1020 -38.90 -10.21 19.61
CA LEU A 1020 -38.19 -10.51 20.85
C LEU A 1020 -37.34 -9.33 21.33
N SER A 1021 -36.75 -8.55 20.41
CA SER A 1021 -35.98 -7.35 20.73
C SER A 1021 -36.85 -6.28 21.40
N PHE A 1022 -38.12 -6.13 20.96
CA PHE A 1022 -39.07 -5.27 21.64
C PHE A 1022 -39.42 -5.77 23.04
N VAL A 1023 -39.64 -7.08 23.23
CA VAL A 1023 -39.89 -7.65 24.57
C VAL A 1023 -38.69 -7.46 25.51
N VAL A 1024 -37.47 -7.72 25.04
CA VAL A 1024 -36.24 -7.52 25.83
C VAL A 1024 -35.99 -6.03 26.12
N ARG A 1025 -36.20 -5.15 25.14
CA ARG A 1025 -36.15 -3.69 25.33
C ARG A 1025 -37.14 -3.25 26.40
N ASP A 1026 -38.39 -3.66 26.30
CA ASP A 1026 -39.47 -3.16 27.14
C ASP A 1026 -39.31 -3.66 28.58
N GLN A 1027 -38.92 -4.92 28.77
CA GLN A 1027 -38.47 -5.45 30.07
C GLN A 1027 -37.30 -4.63 30.65
N TRP A 1028 -36.25 -4.41 29.87
CA TRP A 1028 -35.09 -3.64 30.33
C TRP A 1028 -35.47 -2.20 30.67
N CYS A 1029 -36.41 -1.58 29.94
CA CYS A 1029 -36.90 -0.22 30.20
C CYS A 1029 -37.86 -0.13 31.40
N GLU A 1030 -38.56 -1.20 31.74
CA GLU A 1030 -39.31 -1.32 33.00
C GLU A 1030 -38.37 -1.50 34.19
N GLU A 1031 -37.30 -2.30 34.03
CA GLU A 1031 -36.22 -2.48 35.01
C GLU A 1031 -35.36 -1.20 35.17
N ASN A 1032 -35.22 -0.39 34.12
CA ASN A 1032 -34.35 0.79 34.06
C ASN A 1032 -35.11 2.03 33.50
N PRO A 1033 -36.04 2.67 34.23
CA PRO A 1033 -36.86 3.75 33.67
C PRO A 1033 -36.02 4.97 33.25
N TYR A 1034 -36.14 5.43 32.00
CA TYR A 1034 -35.35 6.53 31.40
C TYR A 1034 -35.22 7.81 32.26
N GLU A 1035 -36.24 8.15 33.03
CA GLU A 1035 -36.25 9.32 33.91
C GLU A 1035 -35.24 9.17 35.06
N GLN A 1036 -35.08 7.95 35.58
CA GLN A 1036 -34.26 7.59 36.75
C GLN A 1036 -32.92 6.94 36.37
N TRP A 1037 -32.82 6.32 35.18
CA TRP A 1037 -31.58 5.77 34.67
C TRP A 1037 -30.54 6.87 34.51
N GLU A 1038 -29.35 6.71 35.10
CA GLU A 1038 -28.21 7.57 34.85
C GLU A 1038 -27.30 6.89 33.83
N VAL A 1039 -26.55 7.67 33.03
CA VAL A 1039 -25.60 7.09 32.07
C VAL A 1039 -24.53 6.34 32.87
N PRO A 1040 -24.36 5.02 32.69
CA PRO A 1040 -23.32 4.29 33.39
C PRO A 1040 -21.96 4.94 33.13
N GLY A 1041 -21.21 5.18 34.21
CA GLY A 1041 -19.80 5.53 34.08
C GLY A 1041 -19.07 4.43 33.31
N PRO A 1042 -17.99 4.76 32.58
CA PRO A 1042 -17.22 3.76 31.86
C PRO A 1042 -16.72 2.66 32.81
N GLN A 1043 -16.89 1.42 32.36
CA GLN A 1043 -16.32 0.20 32.93
C GLN A 1043 -15.39 -0.43 31.87
#